data_AF-A0A3Q9R0P6-F1
#
_entry.id   AF-A0A3Q9R0P6-F1
#
_cell.length_a   1.000
_cell.length_b   1.000
_cell.length_c   1.000
_cell.angle_alpha   90.00
_cell.angle_beta   90.00
_cell.angle_gamma   90.00
#
_symmetry.space_group_name_H-M   'P 1'
#
loop_
_entity.id
_entity.type
_entity.pdbx_description
1 polymer ?
#
loop_
_entity_poly.entity_id
_entity_poly.type
_entity_poly.pdbx_seq_one_letter_code
_entity_poly.pdbx_strand_id
1 'polypeptide(L)'
;MDTSTQAQAAAPKLQQQQLLQQTNAAKELKVGDVNIVPLQVTGPAKDRLNLIILGDGYTAEEMDKFQADVERNLNVQWSVEPFRSYRYYFNVYMVQTPSKDSGISCDPDDGNVRRDTVFKLQFASQCPADKLARGVTYGTGGTEARNNILNNYVSPQLGIPANAQNIQTLAIANTFTYGGIGGVHATTTGSSPQGPLVSLHELGHSLGNLQDEYAYYDRGVPGGPHPEREPSSNHHTRLTSSEMIAKQSKWWRWLGEESESGGIIRAADHDGHESGVYYDSNVWRPSEHSMMRHTGFYFDQVGREQMTQRITGMRNAGAMPLASTPVGEVGPKDMVWVETMHPRFHILDVTWEINGKEIKDMHNSRHLELTDFNVQTGDKVKVTVKDQTNFVRDPNYLNGPRMTQTREWTIGKPLPKTEVEAKFTYHSVTDHPLAYDEVAFVETTNPNDRVLNVTWELNGKIVENTKNSRLLDLGKLALPKGTSQLKATVSDPANPNGPSETIHWTIDNGLPTAPRTLSEPLVKLDGEVEHNVYFNEFDMRLNPKDDHNGFIVGEFRLDHDGWYNYFGFPEKPEGTPFKFTHSGTDVKALTYGNLGTGGLSKATFEQSYKEGDPGGPFVPGFGTHIVEHRAIDATGNIGNADQFKATVLPGNTPDCTTTVTGNQNGGLVVTKGVTCLKDAVVRGGVTVKDGASLVIFNSTINGGLKADKANLIQLFGTTVNGKSEITRTASNVTFAGNTFNGGLTLTDNNQVSANKQFGSYGPILSGNSINGKLQCSDNSLTVNDFGAPNKIEGSLTGQCKGL
;
A
#
# COMPACT_ATOMS: atom_id res chain seq x y z
N MET A 1 -16.63 -61.24 9.12
CA MET A 1 -17.48 -60.43 10.02
C MET A 1 -16.65 -59.20 10.32
N ASP A 2 -16.82 -58.17 9.50
CA ASP A 2 -15.99 -56.98 9.53
C ASP A 2 -16.90 -55.77 9.75
N THR A 3 -16.56 -54.95 10.73
CA THR A 3 -17.29 -53.73 11.10
C THR A 3 -16.31 -52.58 10.97
N SER A 4 -16.43 -51.85 9.87
CA SER A 4 -15.77 -50.56 9.67
C SER A 4 -16.65 -49.69 8.77
N THR A 5 -16.49 -48.38 8.91
CA THR A 5 -17.03 -47.29 8.07
C THR A 5 -18.51 -46.92 8.26
N GLN A 6 -18.80 -46.15 9.31
CA GLN A 6 -19.85 -45.12 9.34
C GLN A 6 -19.66 -44.21 10.58
N ALA A 7 -18.61 -43.36 10.55
CA ALA A 7 -18.42 -42.26 11.51
C ALA A 7 -17.27 -41.32 11.07
N GLN A 8 -17.34 -40.73 9.87
CA GLN A 8 -16.38 -39.73 9.41
C GLN A 8 -17.08 -38.70 8.52
N ALA A 9 -17.75 -37.72 9.15
CA ALA A 9 -18.18 -36.49 8.45
C ALA A 9 -18.48 -35.31 9.42
N ALA A 10 -18.68 -35.54 10.72
CA ALA A 10 -19.09 -34.48 11.66
C ALA A 10 -18.01 -34.05 12.69
N ALA A 11 -16.80 -34.61 12.64
CA ALA A 11 -15.80 -34.47 13.71
C ALA A 11 -14.83 -33.25 13.68
N PRO A 12 -14.54 -32.52 12.57
CA PRO A 12 -13.52 -31.47 12.63
C PRO A 12 -13.99 -30.13 13.23
N LYS A 13 -15.32 -29.87 13.25
CA LYS A 13 -15.85 -28.51 13.45
C LYS A 13 -15.98 -28.07 14.91
N LEU A 14 -16.12 -29.00 15.86
CA LEU A 14 -16.09 -28.68 17.28
C LEU A 14 -14.68 -28.29 17.76
N GLN A 15 -13.62 -28.82 17.13
CA GLN A 15 -12.25 -28.33 17.36
C GLN A 15 -12.05 -26.91 16.83
N GLN A 16 -12.75 -26.50 15.77
CA GLN A 16 -12.58 -25.19 15.11
C GLN A 16 -13.15 -24.02 15.95
N GLN A 17 -14.26 -24.24 16.66
CA GLN A 17 -14.76 -23.28 17.68
C GLN A 17 -14.06 -23.43 19.04
N GLN A 18 -13.61 -24.63 19.42
CA GLN A 18 -12.81 -24.81 20.64
C GLN A 18 -11.39 -24.23 20.52
N LEU A 19 -10.81 -24.17 19.31
CA LEU A 19 -9.52 -23.52 19.05
C LEU A 19 -9.58 -21.99 19.18
N LEU A 20 -10.74 -21.39 18.87
CA LEU A 20 -11.00 -19.96 19.10
C LEU A 20 -11.39 -19.67 20.56
N GLN A 21 -11.92 -20.65 21.30
CA GLN A 21 -12.33 -20.50 22.71
C GLN A 21 -11.29 -20.98 23.74
N GLN A 22 -10.15 -21.53 23.33
CA GLN A 22 -9.04 -21.91 24.22
C GLN A 22 -7.85 -20.95 24.13
N THR A 23 -8.04 -19.66 24.40
CA THR A 23 -6.94 -18.80 24.84
C THR A 23 -7.48 -17.74 25.80
N ASN A 24 -7.42 -18.02 27.11
CA ASN A 24 -7.27 -17.01 28.19
C ASN A 24 -7.24 -17.66 29.59
N ALA A 25 -6.46 -18.72 29.73
CA ALA A 25 -5.56 -18.74 30.88
C ALA A 25 -4.19 -18.40 30.29
N ALA A 26 -3.64 -17.24 30.62
CA ALA A 26 -2.28 -16.88 30.23
C ALA A 26 -1.33 -17.92 30.82
N LYS A 27 -1.03 -18.96 30.02
CA LYS A 27 0.03 -19.89 30.36
C LYS A 27 1.31 -19.10 30.20
N GLU A 28 2.01 -18.88 31.30
CA GLU A 28 3.33 -18.25 31.30
C GLU A 28 4.26 -19.14 30.44
N LEU A 29 4.48 -18.73 29.20
CA LEU A 29 5.31 -19.47 28.25
C LEU A 29 6.76 -19.41 28.70
N LYS A 30 7.52 -20.48 28.46
CA LYS A 30 8.94 -20.57 28.81
C LYS A 30 9.77 -20.89 27.58
N VAL A 31 11.07 -20.64 27.66
CA VAL A 31 12.01 -21.06 26.61
C VAL A 31 11.85 -22.56 26.34
N GLY A 32 11.65 -22.91 25.07
CA GLY A 32 11.39 -24.28 24.63
C GLY A 32 9.91 -24.63 24.47
N ASP A 33 8.98 -23.81 24.97
CA ASP A 33 7.57 -23.94 24.65
C ASP A 33 7.31 -23.51 23.20
N VAL A 34 6.31 -24.15 22.59
CA VAL A 34 5.75 -23.77 21.28
C VAL A 34 4.25 -23.65 21.46
N ASN A 35 3.71 -22.46 21.21
CA ASN A 35 2.27 -22.22 21.25
C ASN A 35 1.77 -21.74 19.88
N ILE A 36 0.74 -22.38 19.35
CA ILE A 36 0.14 -22.04 18.06
C ILE A 36 -1.17 -21.31 18.33
N VAL A 37 -1.24 -20.05 17.92
CA VAL A 37 -2.41 -19.19 18.06
C VAL A 37 -3.04 -19.01 16.67
N PRO A 38 -4.25 -19.55 16.42
CA PRO A 38 -4.98 -19.25 15.19
C PRO A 38 -5.42 -17.78 15.22
N LEU A 39 -4.98 -16.99 14.23
CA LEU A 39 -5.39 -15.58 14.09
C LEU A 39 -6.52 -15.41 13.08
N GLN A 40 -6.56 -16.25 12.05
CA GLN A 40 -7.65 -16.29 11.08
C GLN A 40 -7.76 -17.72 10.53
N VAL A 41 -8.93 -18.35 10.62
CA VAL A 41 -9.17 -19.68 10.04
C VAL A 41 -10.42 -19.61 9.17
N THR A 42 -10.22 -19.52 7.87
CA THR A 42 -11.28 -19.37 6.88
C THR A 42 -11.64 -20.69 6.21
N GLY A 43 -11.08 -21.83 6.64
CA GLY A 43 -11.47 -23.13 6.12
C GLY A 43 -10.48 -24.25 6.45
N PRO A 44 -10.76 -25.48 6.00
CA PRO A 44 -9.84 -26.60 6.17
C PRO A 44 -8.46 -26.27 5.62
N ALA A 45 -7.39 -26.63 6.36
CA ALA A 45 -6.03 -26.27 5.98
C ALA A 45 -5.61 -26.78 4.59
N LYS A 46 -6.14 -27.93 4.14
CA LYS A 46 -5.88 -28.47 2.79
C LYS A 46 -6.46 -27.62 1.65
N ASP A 47 -7.46 -26.78 1.96
CA ASP A 47 -8.22 -25.97 1.01
C ASP A 47 -7.95 -24.47 1.20
N ARG A 48 -6.88 -24.09 1.91
CA ARG A 48 -6.45 -22.70 2.13
C ARG A 48 -4.95 -22.56 1.94
N LEU A 49 -4.51 -21.34 1.63
CA LEU A 49 -3.11 -20.97 1.78
C LEU A 49 -2.85 -20.72 3.29
N ASN A 50 -1.95 -21.48 3.91
CA ASN A 50 -1.68 -21.39 5.34
C ASN A 50 -0.43 -20.54 5.57
N LEU A 51 -0.61 -19.32 6.07
CA LEU A 51 0.45 -18.41 6.47
C LEU A 51 0.83 -18.69 7.94
N ILE A 52 2.06 -19.18 8.14
CA ILE A 52 2.63 -19.50 9.44
C ILE A 52 3.63 -18.41 9.84
N ILE A 53 3.29 -17.63 10.86
CA ILE A 53 4.10 -16.51 11.34
C ILE A 53 4.88 -16.93 12.58
N LEU A 54 6.21 -16.85 12.50
CA LEU A 54 7.15 -17.34 13.52
C LEU A 54 7.83 -16.14 14.19
N GLY A 55 7.86 -16.08 15.52
CA GLY A 55 8.59 -15.03 16.24
C GLY A 55 10.00 -15.47 16.62
N ASP A 56 11.03 -14.67 16.31
CA ASP A 56 12.38 -14.90 16.84
C ASP A 56 12.91 -13.70 17.62
N GLY A 57 13.62 -14.00 18.70
CA GLY A 57 14.24 -12.97 19.56
C GLY A 57 13.26 -12.26 20.48
N TYR A 58 12.03 -12.76 20.62
CA TYR A 58 11.09 -12.31 21.65
C TYR A 58 11.19 -13.26 22.85
N THR A 59 11.50 -12.72 24.02
CA THR A 59 11.48 -13.45 25.29
C THR A 59 10.04 -13.80 25.71
N ALA A 60 9.89 -14.62 26.75
CA ALA A 60 8.57 -14.98 27.28
C ALA A 60 7.76 -13.74 27.69
N GLU A 61 8.43 -12.73 28.23
CA GLU A 61 7.87 -11.46 28.66
C GLU A 61 7.52 -10.52 27.49
N GLU A 62 7.98 -10.82 26.27
CA GLU A 62 7.77 -10.02 25.06
C GLU A 62 6.73 -10.64 24.10
N MET A 63 5.99 -11.66 24.51
CA MET A 63 4.98 -12.29 23.65
C MET A 63 3.85 -11.34 23.24
N ASP A 64 3.47 -10.40 24.12
CA ASP A 64 2.51 -9.33 23.78
C ASP A 64 3.07 -8.38 22.72
N LYS A 65 4.38 -8.08 22.79
CA LYS A 65 5.07 -7.28 21.76
C LYS A 65 5.10 -8.03 20.43
N PHE A 66 5.38 -9.33 20.43
CA PHE A 66 5.33 -10.15 19.22
C PHE A 66 3.93 -10.14 18.61
N GLN A 67 2.88 -10.31 19.42
CA GLN A 67 1.50 -10.25 18.96
C GLN A 67 1.19 -8.88 18.33
N ALA A 68 1.57 -7.77 18.96
CA ALA A 68 1.37 -6.44 18.40
C ALA A 68 2.12 -6.22 17.06
N ASP A 69 3.34 -6.73 16.94
CA ASP A 69 4.10 -6.68 15.68
C ASP A 69 3.43 -7.54 14.58
N VAL A 70 2.84 -8.70 14.93
CA VAL A 70 2.06 -9.53 13.99
C VAL A 70 0.77 -8.84 13.56
N GLU A 71 0.02 -8.26 14.50
CA GLU A 71 -1.22 -7.54 14.22
C GLU A 71 -0.96 -6.34 13.29
N ARG A 72 0.09 -5.55 13.57
CA ARG A 72 0.49 -4.45 12.68
C ARG A 72 0.86 -4.94 11.28
N ASN A 73 1.62 -6.03 11.19
CA ASN A 73 2.02 -6.64 9.92
C ASN A 73 0.80 -7.08 9.09
N LEU A 74 -0.13 -7.79 9.72
CA LEU A 74 -1.33 -8.30 9.07
C LEU A 74 -2.27 -7.18 8.62
N ASN A 75 -2.46 -6.13 9.42
CA ASN A 75 -3.32 -5.02 9.02
C ASN A 75 -2.79 -4.27 7.79
N VAL A 76 -1.48 -4.01 7.71
CA VAL A 76 -0.86 -3.45 6.49
C VAL A 76 -0.96 -4.44 5.32
N GLN A 77 -0.80 -5.74 5.57
CA GLN A 77 -0.98 -6.74 4.52
C GLN A 77 -2.41 -6.73 3.96
N TRP A 78 -3.43 -6.64 4.80
CA TRP A 78 -4.84 -6.61 4.38
C TRP A 78 -5.28 -5.28 3.78
N SER A 79 -4.44 -4.24 3.80
CA SER A 79 -4.70 -2.99 3.10
C SER A 79 -4.13 -2.97 1.67
N VAL A 80 -3.30 -3.95 1.28
CA VAL A 80 -2.61 -3.97 -0.01
C VAL A 80 -3.18 -5.06 -0.92
N GLU A 81 -3.42 -4.74 -2.18
CA GLU A 81 -3.85 -5.75 -3.17
C GLU A 81 -2.67 -6.63 -3.62
N PRO A 82 -2.90 -7.94 -3.87
CA PRO A 82 -4.18 -8.64 -3.86
C PRO A 82 -4.56 -9.25 -2.50
N PHE A 83 -3.76 -9.06 -1.45
CA PHE A 83 -4.03 -9.63 -0.12
C PHE A 83 -5.36 -9.12 0.46
N ARG A 84 -5.68 -7.84 0.24
CA ARG A 84 -6.95 -7.22 0.61
C ARG A 84 -8.15 -7.95 0.01
N SER A 85 -8.22 -8.11 -1.32
CA SER A 85 -9.33 -8.80 -1.99
C SER A 85 -9.39 -10.30 -1.72
N TYR A 86 -8.24 -10.94 -1.51
CA TYR A 86 -8.13 -12.41 -1.33
C TYR A 86 -7.91 -12.83 0.12
N ARG A 87 -8.19 -11.98 1.11
CA ARG A 87 -7.98 -12.26 2.55
C ARG A 87 -8.59 -13.59 3.00
N TYR A 88 -9.76 -13.97 2.48
CA TYR A 88 -10.43 -15.23 2.83
C TYR A 88 -9.79 -16.50 2.25
N TYR A 89 -8.77 -16.38 1.39
CA TYR A 89 -8.00 -17.51 0.89
C TYR A 89 -6.93 -17.97 1.87
N PHE A 90 -6.70 -17.19 2.95
CA PHE A 90 -5.67 -17.44 3.94
C PHE A 90 -6.24 -18.00 5.24
N ASN A 91 -5.61 -19.07 5.72
CA ASN A 91 -5.52 -19.30 7.16
C ASN A 91 -4.23 -18.66 7.68
N VAL A 92 -4.27 -18.08 8.88
CA VAL A 92 -3.13 -17.41 9.53
C VAL A 92 -2.95 -17.97 10.92
N TYR A 93 -1.74 -18.43 11.20
CA TYR A 93 -1.34 -18.95 12.51
C TYR A 93 -0.09 -18.23 13.00
N MET A 94 -0.17 -17.65 14.19
CA MET A 94 0.99 -17.14 14.92
C MET A 94 1.58 -18.25 15.76
N VAL A 95 2.90 -18.41 15.70
CA VAL A 95 3.64 -19.42 16.45
C VAL A 95 4.55 -18.70 17.43
N GLN A 96 4.15 -18.71 18.70
CA GLN A 96 4.88 -18.14 19.81
C GLN A 96 5.98 -19.11 20.26
N THR A 97 7.23 -18.65 20.15
CA THR A 97 8.45 -19.41 20.47
C THR A 97 9.38 -18.54 21.29
N PRO A 98 9.24 -18.53 22.63
CA PRO A 98 10.07 -17.69 23.49
C PRO A 98 11.56 -17.98 23.32
N SER A 99 12.30 -16.95 22.91
CA SER A 99 13.76 -16.92 22.89
C SER A 99 14.32 -16.69 24.29
N LYS A 100 15.57 -17.10 24.50
CA LYS A 100 16.29 -16.80 25.74
C LYS A 100 16.76 -15.35 25.78
N ASP A 101 17.25 -14.84 24.66
CA ASP A 101 17.70 -13.46 24.54
C ASP A 101 16.69 -12.62 23.73
N SER A 102 16.45 -11.39 24.18
CA SER A 102 15.73 -10.36 23.41
C SER A 102 16.64 -9.80 22.31
N GLY A 103 16.10 -9.59 21.11
CA GLY A 103 16.86 -9.15 19.94
C GLY A 103 17.32 -10.28 19.01
N ILE A 104 17.96 -9.94 17.89
CA ILE A 104 18.60 -10.91 16.97
C ILE A 104 20.12 -10.71 16.80
N SER A 105 20.83 -11.72 16.27
CA SER A 105 22.30 -11.73 16.23
C SER A 105 22.92 -10.79 15.18
N CYS A 106 24.09 -10.23 15.50
CA CYS A 106 24.87 -9.32 14.64
C CYS A 106 24.07 -8.13 14.11
N ASP A 107 23.17 -7.58 14.91
CA ASP A 107 22.41 -6.40 14.53
C ASP A 107 23.33 -5.16 14.44
N PRO A 108 23.43 -4.51 13.26
CA PRO A 108 24.36 -3.40 13.06
C PRO A 108 24.01 -2.14 13.85
N ASP A 109 22.75 -1.93 14.25
CA ASP A 109 22.34 -0.76 15.04
C ASP A 109 22.12 -1.09 16.53
N ASP A 110 22.20 -2.38 16.87
CA ASP A 110 22.04 -2.88 18.24
C ASP A 110 23.27 -3.68 18.70
N GLY A 111 24.43 -3.00 18.60
CA GLY A 111 25.69 -3.40 19.22
C GLY A 111 26.41 -4.60 18.59
N ASN A 112 25.89 -5.19 17.50
CA ASN A 112 26.47 -6.37 16.83
C ASN A 112 26.67 -7.58 17.76
N VAL A 113 25.77 -7.78 18.71
CA VAL A 113 25.87 -8.85 19.73
C VAL A 113 25.33 -10.18 19.19
N ARG A 114 25.91 -11.30 19.63
CA ARG A 114 25.36 -12.65 19.39
C ARG A 114 24.31 -12.99 20.44
N ARG A 115 23.16 -13.49 19.97
CA ARG A 115 21.98 -13.78 20.79
C ARG A 115 21.52 -15.22 20.63
N ASP A 116 21.13 -15.82 21.74
CA ASP A 116 20.61 -17.17 21.85
C ASP A 116 19.09 -17.19 21.61
N THR A 117 18.71 -17.17 20.33
CA THR A 117 17.29 -17.17 19.90
C THR A 117 16.86 -18.53 19.36
N VAL A 118 15.56 -18.77 19.20
CA VAL A 118 15.04 -20.08 18.74
C VAL A 118 15.48 -20.38 17.31
N PHE A 119 15.33 -19.41 16.40
CA PHE A 119 15.63 -19.56 14.97
C PHE A 119 16.99 -19.02 14.57
N LYS A 120 17.79 -18.53 15.53
CA LYS A 120 19.12 -17.96 15.29
C LYS A 120 19.10 -16.90 14.19
N LEU A 121 18.04 -16.09 14.12
CA LEU A 121 17.98 -15.02 13.13
C LEU A 121 19.16 -14.07 13.32
N GLN A 122 19.74 -13.62 12.20
CA GLN A 122 20.94 -12.80 12.18
C GLN A 122 21.02 -11.94 10.93
N PHE A 123 21.63 -10.75 11.04
CA PHE A 123 21.98 -9.92 9.88
C PHE A 123 23.26 -10.35 9.16
N ALA A 124 24.14 -11.07 9.86
CA ALA A 124 25.38 -11.59 9.28
C ALA A 124 25.83 -12.89 9.96
N SER A 125 26.50 -13.75 9.21
CA SER A 125 27.09 -14.99 9.71
C SER A 125 28.35 -14.76 10.56
N GLN A 126 28.96 -13.58 10.48
CA GLN A 126 30.06 -13.12 11.32
C GLN A 126 29.73 -11.73 11.86
N CYS A 127 30.03 -11.46 13.13
CA CYS A 127 29.90 -10.11 13.70
C CYS A 127 31.28 -9.41 13.68
N PRO A 128 31.34 -8.07 13.53
CA PRO A 128 30.21 -7.19 13.23
C PRO A 128 29.70 -7.39 11.79
N ALA A 129 28.40 -7.23 11.61
CA ALA A 129 27.79 -7.10 10.30
C ALA A 129 28.23 -5.79 9.63
N ASP A 130 28.11 -5.73 8.30
CA ASP A 130 28.21 -4.45 7.59
C ASP A 130 27.15 -3.46 8.10
N LYS A 131 27.48 -2.16 8.14
CA LYS A 131 26.56 -1.12 8.65
C LYS A 131 25.26 -1.02 7.82
N LEU A 132 25.32 -1.41 6.55
CA LEU A 132 24.19 -1.45 5.61
C LEU A 132 23.56 -2.85 5.49
N ALA A 133 23.98 -3.83 6.30
CA ALA A 133 23.39 -5.17 6.29
C ALA A 133 21.91 -5.12 6.68
N ARG A 134 21.03 -5.58 5.78
CA ARG A 134 19.56 -5.58 5.97
C ARG A 134 18.91 -6.92 5.64
N GLY A 135 19.71 -7.91 5.26
CA GLY A 135 19.26 -9.28 5.05
C GLY A 135 19.13 -10.02 6.38
N VAL A 136 17.92 -10.42 6.77
CA VAL A 136 17.71 -11.25 7.97
C VAL A 136 17.69 -12.72 7.55
N THR A 137 18.61 -13.53 8.08
CA THR A 137 18.76 -14.94 7.69
C THR A 137 18.74 -15.86 8.89
N TYR A 138 18.41 -17.14 8.67
CA TYR A 138 18.54 -18.18 9.68
C TYR A 138 20.02 -18.56 9.86
N GLY A 139 20.52 -18.44 11.08
CA GLY A 139 21.86 -18.92 11.44
C GLY A 139 21.95 -20.44 11.53
N THR A 140 23.14 -20.93 11.90
CA THR A 140 23.41 -22.36 12.07
C THR A 140 22.41 -22.99 13.05
N GLY A 141 21.70 -24.03 12.61
CA GLY A 141 20.64 -24.70 13.38
C GLY A 141 19.25 -24.05 13.31
N GLY A 142 19.14 -22.79 12.87
CA GLY A 142 17.88 -22.06 12.80
C GLY A 142 16.86 -22.67 11.83
N THR A 143 17.32 -23.06 10.64
CA THR A 143 16.49 -23.77 9.64
C THR A 143 15.98 -25.12 10.16
N GLU A 144 16.82 -25.85 10.90
CA GLU A 144 16.43 -27.13 11.51
C GLU A 144 15.37 -26.91 12.59
N ALA A 145 15.55 -25.92 13.47
CA ALA A 145 14.56 -25.54 14.48
C ALA A 145 13.21 -25.18 13.86
N ARG A 146 13.20 -24.34 12.80
CA ARG A 146 11.98 -24.02 12.05
C ARG A 146 11.30 -25.27 11.51
N ASN A 147 12.04 -26.14 10.82
CA ASN A 147 11.48 -27.35 10.23
C ASN A 147 10.94 -28.30 11.31
N ASN A 148 11.62 -28.43 12.45
CA ASN A 148 11.16 -29.23 13.58
C ASN A 148 9.84 -28.68 14.15
N ILE A 149 9.69 -27.36 14.26
CA ILE A 149 8.44 -26.74 14.71
C ILE A 149 7.32 -27.00 13.70
N LEU A 150 7.60 -26.85 12.41
CA LEU A 150 6.62 -27.16 11.36
C LEU A 150 6.19 -28.64 11.39
N ASN A 151 7.13 -29.57 11.56
CA ASN A 151 6.87 -31.00 11.59
C ASN A 151 6.14 -31.46 12.85
N ASN A 152 6.58 -31.00 14.03
CA ASN A 152 6.17 -31.60 15.30
C ASN A 152 4.97 -30.89 15.94
N TYR A 153 4.69 -29.64 15.55
CA TYR A 153 3.62 -28.84 16.15
C TYR A 153 2.60 -28.37 15.10
N VAL A 154 3.06 -27.71 14.05
CA VAL A 154 2.17 -27.10 13.04
C VAL A 154 1.47 -28.17 12.20
N SER A 155 2.21 -29.13 11.64
CA SER A 155 1.65 -30.18 10.78
C SER A 155 0.56 -31.02 11.47
N PRO A 156 0.75 -31.52 12.72
CA PRO A 156 -0.31 -32.20 13.47
C PRO A 156 -1.53 -31.32 13.73
N GLN A 157 -1.31 -30.04 14.07
CA GLN A 157 -2.38 -29.09 14.34
C GLN A 157 -3.25 -28.79 13.12
N LEU A 158 -2.64 -28.68 11.93
CA LEU A 158 -3.36 -28.40 10.69
C LEU A 158 -3.86 -29.66 9.98
N GLY A 159 -3.38 -30.85 10.36
CA GLY A 159 -3.72 -32.11 9.70
C GLY A 159 -3.20 -32.22 8.26
N ILE A 160 -2.15 -31.47 7.92
CA ILE A 160 -1.46 -31.52 6.61
C ILE A 160 0.04 -31.70 6.81
N PRO A 161 0.78 -32.35 5.89
CA PRO A 161 2.23 -32.48 6.00
C PRO A 161 2.96 -31.13 6.10
N ALA A 162 4.04 -31.04 6.86
CA ALA A 162 4.83 -29.79 6.98
C ALA A 162 5.44 -29.30 5.65
N ASN A 163 5.61 -30.18 4.67
CA ASN A 163 6.07 -29.87 3.32
C ASN A 163 4.90 -29.67 2.32
N ALA A 164 3.67 -29.52 2.81
CA ALA A 164 2.52 -29.23 1.98
C ALA A 164 2.73 -27.94 1.17
N GLN A 165 2.34 -27.99 -0.10
CA GLN A 165 2.66 -26.95 -1.08
C GLN A 165 1.85 -25.65 -0.91
N ASN A 166 0.89 -25.65 0.00
CA ASN A 166 0.06 -24.53 0.42
C ASN A 166 0.46 -23.96 1.80
N ILE A 167 1.66 -24.29 2.32
CA ILE A 167 2.24 -23.63 3.50
C ILE A 167 3.19 -22.52 3.02
N GLN A 168 2.98 -21.32 3.57
CA GLN A 168 3.85 -20.16 3.44
C GLN A 168 4.31 -19.76 4.84
N THR A 169 5.59 -19.41 5.02
CA THR A 169 6.10 -18.98 6.32
C THR A 169 6.63 -17.56 6.27
N LEU A 170 6.46 -16.83 7.37
CA LEU A 170 7.06 -15.53 7.61
C LEU A 170 7.68 -15.56 9.01
N ALA A 171 8.98 -15.29 9.14
CA ALA A 171 9.58 -15.06 10.45
C ALA A 171 9.69 -13.56 10.73
N ILE A 172 9.26 -13.13 11.91
CA ILE A 172 9.38 -11.75 12.38
C ILE A 172 10.48 -11.71 13.45
N ALA A 173 11.52 -10.92 13.20
CA ALA A 173 12.64 -10.71 14.11
C ALA A 173 12.34 -9.57 15.10
N ASN A 174 12.56 -9.78 16.40
CA ASN A 174 12.47 -8.73 17.41
C ASN A 174 13.64 -7.74 17.26
N THR A 175 13.54 -6.75 16.38
CA THR A 175 14.50 -5.66 16.27
C THR A 175 13.84 -4.42 15.66
N PHE A 176 14.37 -3.25 15.99
CA PHE A 176 14.01 -1.98 15.37
C PHE A 176 14.76 -1.73 14.05
N THR A 177 15.91 -2.36 13.84
CA THR A 177 16.65 -2.27 12.59
C THR A 177 15.83 -2.88 11.47
N TYR A 178 15.61 -2.08 10.43
CA TYR A 178 14.91 -2.52 9.22
C TYR A 178 15.61 -3.71 8.56
N GLY A 179 14.86 -4.62 7.97
CA GLY A 179 15.43 -5.72 7.20
C GLY A 179 14.50 -6.91 6.98
N GLY A 180 14.92 -7.79 6.08
CA GLY A 180 14.21 -8.99 5.66
C GLY A 180 14.96 -9.73 4.56
N ILE A 181 14.47 -10.91 4.18
CA ILE A 181 14.95 -11.60 2.98
C ILE A 181 13.85 -12.47 2.37
N GLY A 182 13.81 -12.44 1.05
CA GLY A 182 12.92 -13.19 0.20
C GLY A 182 13.58 -14.48 -0.25
N GLY A 183 12.84 -15.56 -0.17
CA GLY A 183 13.28 -16.91 -0.53
C GLY A 183 12.10 -17.85 -0.42
N VAL A 184 12.28 -19.16 -0.20
CA VAL A 184 11.12 -20.04 0.04
C VAL A 184 10.40 -19.72 1.36
N HIS A 185 11.13 -19.14 2.32
CA HIS A 185 10.66 -18.74 3.64
C HIS A 185 11.02 -17.26 3.85
N ALA A 186 10.01 -16.39 3.98
CA ALA A 186 10.21 -14.97 4.17
C ALA A 186 10.67 -14.65 5.60
N THR A 187 11.45 -13.58 5.74
CA THR A 187 11.76 -12.97 7.04
C THR A 187 11.53 -11.47 6.98
N THR A 188 11.14 -10.87 8.10
CA THR A 188 11.02 -9.42 8.25
C THR A 188 11.37 -9.04 9.69
N THR A 189 11.43 -7.73 9.94
CA THR A 189 11.73 -7.14 11.24
C THR A 189 10.45 -6.63 11.87
N GLY A 190 10.30 -6.87 13.17
CA GLY A 190 9.07 -6.62 13.91
C GLY A 190 8.91 -5.16 14.28
N SER A 191 9.82 -4.59 15.06
CA SER A 191 9.64 -3.24 15.65
C SER A 191 9.95 -2.09 14.69
N SER A 192 10.54 -2.38 13.52
CA SER A 192 10.78 -1.39 12.47
C SER A 192 9.44 -0.89 11.88
N PRO A 193 9.24 0.43 11.68
CA PRO A 193 8.01 0.92 11.05
C PRO A 193 7.85 0.43 9.60
N GLN A 194 8.95 0.15 8.90
CA GLN A 194 8.91 -0.39 7.54
C GLN A 194 8.76 -1.92 7.48
N GLY A 195 8.87 -2.63 8.61
CA GLY A 195 8.79 -4.09 8.70
C GLY A 195 7.57 -4.73 8.00
N PRO A 196 6.34 -4.18 8.15
CA PRO A 196 5.18 -4.65 7.40
C PRO A 196 5.35 -4.57 5.88
N LEU A 197 5.98 -3.52 5.34
CA LEU A 197 6.21 -3.38 3.90
C LEU A 197 7.31 -4.31 3.40
N VAL A 198 8.36 -4.56 4.20
CA VAL A 198 9.34 -5.61 3.91
C VAL A 198 8.65 -6.96 3.84
N SER A 199 7.75 -7.26 4.77
CA SER A 199 6.97 -8.51 4.78
C SER A 199 6.31 -8.75 3.42
N LEU A 200 5.66 -7.71 2.87
CA LEU A 200 5.01 -7.79 1.57
C LEU A 200 6.01 -8.00 0.43
N HIS A 201 7.13 -7.28 0.43
CA HIS A 201 8.22 -7.49 -0.52
C HIS A 201 8.74 -8.94 -0.48
N GLU A 202 9.03 -9.48 0.71
CA GLU A 202 9.52 -10.85 0.86
C GLU A 202 8.46 -11.93 0.57
N LEU A 203 7.18 -11.63 0.78
CA LEU A 203 6.07 -12.45 0.29
C LEU A 203 5.96 -12.39 -1.24
N GLY A 204 6.29 -11.25 -1.87
CA GLY A 204 6.47 -11.14 -3.31
C GLY A 204 7.43 -12.20 -3.86
N HIS A 205 8.56 -12.41 -3.20
CA HIS A 205 9.49 -13.49 -3.53
C HIS A 205 8.95 -14.88 -3.15
N SER A 206 8.56 -15.07 -1.89
CA SER A 206 8.35 -16.40 -1.31
C SER A 206 7.02 -17.07 -1.68
N LEU A 207 6.00 -16.25 -1.91
CA LEU A 207 4.68 -16.65 -2.38
C LEU A 207 4.55 -16.38 -3.88
N GLY A 208 4.94 -15.19 -4.34
CA GLY A 208 4.78 -14.73 -5.73
C GLY A 208 5.79 -15.25 -6.74
N ASN A 209 6.97 -15.69 -6.28
CA ASN A 209 8.14 -15.93 -7.13
C ASN A 209 8.54 -14.69 -7.97
N LEU A 210 8.29 -13.49 -7.45
CA LEU A 210 8.79 -12.26 -8.05
C LEU A 210 10.30 -12.11 -7.77
N GLN A 211 10.97 -11.31 -8.57
CA GLN A 211 12.37 -10.94 -8.42
C GLN A 211 12.50 -9.45 -8.08
N ASP A 212 13.67 -9.03 -7.62
CA ASP A 212 13.90 -7.64 -7.28
C ASP A 212 13.95 -6.75 -8.51
N GLU A 213 13.34 -5.58 -8.43
CA GLU A 213 13.33 -4.56 -9.51
C GLU A 213 14.36 -3.44 -9.27
N TYR A 214 15.05 -3.44 -8.13
CA TYR A 214 16.09 -2.47 -7.82
C TYR A 214 17.45 -2.77 -8.48
N ALA A 215 18.23 -1.71 -8.65
CA ALA A 215 19.43 -1.63 -9.49
C ALA A 215 20.75 -2.05 -8.79
N TYR A 216 20.70 -2.77 -7.67
CA TYR A 216 21.90 -3.06 -6.87
C TYR A 216 21.78 -4.37 -6.09
N TYR A 217 22.90 -5.05 -5.86
CA TYR A 217 22.95 -6.17 -4.90
C TYR A 217 23.35 -5.67 -3.51
N ASP A 218 24.47 -4.93 -3.45
CA ASP A 218 24.95 -4.27 -2.25
C ASP A 218 24.48 -2.81 -2.23
N ARG A 219 23.91 -2.36 -1.10
CA ARG A 219 23.43 -0.98 -0.97
C ARG A 219 24.55 0.04 -1.23
N GLY A 220 24.21 1.08 -1.96
CA GLY A 220 25.14 2.15 -2.31
C GLY A 220 26.08 1.82 -3.47
N VAL A 221 26.01 0.61 -4.02
CA VAL A 221 26.82 0.17 -5.16
C VAL A 221 25.90 -0.07 -6.37
N PRO A 222 25.96 0.77 -7.41
CA PRO A 222 25.23 0.51 -8.65
C PRO A 222 25.60 -0.87 -9.22
N GLY A 223 24.59 -1.58 -9.74
CA GLY A 223 24.78 -2.80 -10.50
C GLY A 223 25.59 -2.57 -11.78
N GLY A 224 25.92 -3.66 -12.48
CA GLY A 224 26.42 -3.57 -13.85
C GLY A 224 25.28 -3.66 -14.87
N PRO A 225 25.60 -3.74 -16.18
CA PRO A 225 24.62 -4.06 -17.21
C PRO A 225 24.22 -5.54 -17.15
N HIS A 226 22.92 -5.81 -17.31
CA HIS A 226 22.41 -7.17 -17.46
C HIS A 226 22.97 -7.84 -18.73
N PRO A 227 23.30 -9.15 -18.71
CA PRO A 227 23.80 -9.86 -19.90
C PRO A 227 22.84 -9.83 -21.09
N GLU A 228 23.38 -9.98 -22.32
CA GLU A 228 22.65 -10.00 -23.60
C GLU A 228 21.73 -11.24 -23.77
N ARG A 229 20.71 -11.37 -22.92
CA ARG A 229 19.71 -12.44 -22.95
C ARG A 229 18.43 -12.00 -22.26
N GLU A 230 17.29 -12.49 -22.72
CA GLU A 230 16.01 -12.20 -22.07
C GLU A 230 15.98 -12.76 -20.65
N PRO A 231 15.64 -11.97 -19.61
CA PRO A 231 15.49 -12.46 -18.25
C PRO A 231 14.43 -13.56 -18.16
N SER A 232 14.64 -14.56 -17.29
CA SER A 232 13.62 -15.59 -17.01
C SER A 232 12.44 -15.07 -16.18
N SER A 233 12.63 -13.94 -15.50
CA SER A 233 11.61 -13.23 -14.72
C SER A 233 10.34 -12.96 -15.53
N ASN A 234 9.16 -13.05 -14.93
CA ASN A 234 7.91 -12.65 -15.59
C ASN A 234 7.72 -11.12 -15.70
N HIS A 235 8.43 -10.35 -14.88
CA HIS A 235 8.31 -8.90 -14.75
C HIS A 235 9.65 -8.17 -14.99
N HIS A 236 10.55 -8.79 -15.75
CA HIS A 236 11.72 -8.13 -16.33
C HIS A 236 11.89 -8.53 -17.79
N THR A 237 12.42 -7.60 -18.60
CA THR A 237 12.54 -7.80 -20.04
C THR A 237 13.70 -7.03 -20.66
N ARG A 238 14.03 -7.36 -21.91
CA ARG A 238 14.80 -6.53 -22.84
C ARG A 238 14.05 -6.28 -24.14
N LEU A 239 12.79 -6.69 -24.21
CA LEU A 239 11.95 -6.54 -25.40
C LEU A 239 11.33 -5.15 -25.40
N THR A 240 11.31 -4.51 -26.56
CA THR A 240 10.51 -3.30 -26.81
C THR A 240 9.01 -3.62 -26.73
N SER A 241 8.16 -2.59 -26.60
CA SER A 241 6.70 -2.79 -26.60
C SER A 241 6.23 -3.51 -27.87
N SER A 242 6.79 -3.13 -29.03
CA SER A 242 6.45 -3.75 -30.31
C SER A 242 6.81 -5.23 -30.37
N GLU A 243 7.98 -5.62 -29.84
CA GLU A 243 8.39 -7.01 -29.80
C GLU A 243 7.55 -7.84 -28.82
N MET A 244 7.22 -7.30 -27.65
CA MET A 244 6.35 -7.97 -26.68
C MET A 244 4.96 -8.23 -27.26
N ILE A 245 4.37 -7.23 -27.91
CA ILE A 245 3.06 -7.35 -28.55
C ILE A 245 3.11 -8.39 -29.67
N ALA A 246 4.12 -8.32 -30.54
CA ALA A 246 4.28 -9.26 -31.65
C ALA A 246 4.48 -10.71 -31.18
N LYS A 247 5.24 -10.92 -30.10
CA LYS A 247 5.52 -12.24 -29.51
C LYS A 247 4.43 -12.70 -28.53
N GLN A 248 3.51 -11.81 -28.14
CA GLN A 248 2.55 -12.01 -27.05
C GLN A 248 3.23 -12.52 -25.76
N SER A 249 4.40 -11.99 -25.44
CA SER A 249 5.23 -12.42 -24.31
C SER A 249 5.21 -11.41 -23.15
N LYS A 250 5.60 -11.88 -21.95
CA LYS A 250 5.71 -11.04 -20.75
C LYS A 250 4.37 -10.36 -20.42
N TRP A 251 4.39 -9.05 -20.15
CA TRP A 251 3.22 -8.27 -19.74
C TRP A 251 2.62 -7.44 -20.88
N TRP A 252 2.71 -7.89 -22.13
CA TRP A 252 2.20 -7.13 -23.28
C TRP A 252 0.73 -6.66 -23.15
N ARG A 253 -0.08 -7.36 -22.34
CA ARG A 253 -1.51 -7.03 -22.04
C ARG A 253 -1.69 -5.84 -21.09
N TRP A 254 -0.61 -5.38 -20.46
CA TRP A 254 -0.58 -4.29 -19.50
C TRP A 254 0.09 -3.03 -20.04
N LEU A 255 0.75 -3.11 -21.22
CA LEU A 255 1.46 -1.96 -21.80
C LEU A 255 0.53 -0.77 -22.03
N GLY A 256 0.96 0.41 -21.57
CA GLY A 256 0.23 1.67 -21.72
C GLY A 256 -0.79 1.97 -20.62
N GLU A 257 -0.96 1.07 -19.64
CA GLU A 257 -1.83 1.32 -18.49
C GLU A 257 -1.13 2.16 -17.42
N GLU A 258 -1.89 3.00 -16.71
CA GLU A 258 -1.42 3.67 -15.49
C GLU A 258 -1.16 2.62 -14.40
N SER A 259 0.07 2.57 -13.89
CA SER A 259 0.42 1.67 -12.79
C SER A 259 -0.25 2.13 -11.50
N GLU A 260 -0.81 1.19 -10.74
CA GLU A 260 -1.33 1.48 -9.39
C GLU A 260 -0.21 1.93 -8.43
N SER A 261 1.03 1.57 -8.77
CA SER A 261 2.24 1.98 -8.05
C SER A 261 2.84 3.26 -8.58
N GLY A 262 2.30 3.83 -9.66
CA GLY A 262 2.75 5.10 -10.23
C GLY A 262 3.43 4.98 -11.60
N GLY A 263 3.26 6.03 -12.40
CA GLY A 263 3.69 6.08 -13.80
C GLY A 263 2.88 5.19 -14.75
N ILE A 264 3.40 4.97 -15.96
CA ILE A 264 2.80 4.11 -17.00
C ILE A 264 3.56 2.78 -17.08
N ILE A 265 2.86 1.70 -17.35
CA ILE A 265 3.45 0.40 -17.63
C ILE A 265 4.13 0.40 -19.00
N ARG A 266 5.44 0.15 -19.02
CA ARG A 266 6.32 0.24 -20.20
C ARG A 266 7.11 -1.05 -20.43
N ALA A 267 7.81 -1.09 -21.55
CA ALA A 267 8.76 -2.14 -21.93
C ALA A 267 10.15 -1.51 -22.14
N ALA A 268 11.05 -2.19 -22.87
CA ALA A 268 12.39 -1.67 -23.18
C ALA A 268 12.40 -0.59 -24.30
N ASP A 269 11.46 0.35 -24.23
CA ASP A 269 11.41 1.53 -25.11
C ASP A 269 12.19 2.69 -24.47
N HIS A 270 12.39 3.79 -25.21
CA HIS A 270 13.16 4.95 -24.73
C HIS A 270 12.60 5.63 -23.47
N ASP A 271 11.30 5.47 -23.21
CA ASP A 271 10.56 5.96 -22.06
C ASP A 271 10.25 4.84 -21.06
N GLY A 272 10.96 3.71 -21.18
CA GLY A 272 10.87 2.56 -20.31
C GLY A 272 11.66 2.71 -19.01
N HIS A 273 11.32 1.86 -18.04
CA HIS A 273 11.89 1.87 -16.70
C HIS A 273 13.08 0.91 -16.62
N GLU A 274 14.28 1.42 -16.87
CA GLU A 274 15.50 0.62 -16.88
C GLU A 274 16.02 0.38 -15.46
N SER A 275 16.09 -0.89 -15.07
CA SER A 275 16.77 -1.49 -13.91
C SER A 275 16.13 -2.85 -13.59
N GLY A 276 16.81 -3.65 -12.79
CA GLY A 276 16.21 -4.77 -12.08
C GLY A 276 17.12 -5.98 -12.03
N VAL A 277 16.71 -6.99 -11.27
CA VAL A 277 17.52 -8.18 -10.97
C VAL A 277 18.96 -7.83 -10.57
N TYR A 278 19.12 -6.75 -9.80
CA TYR A 278 20.39 -6.18 -9.31
C TYR A 278 21.29 -5.53 -10.36
N TYR A 279 20.82 -5.35 -11.59
CA TYR A 279 21.51 -4.65 -12.67
C TYR A 279 20.93 -3.24 -12.83
N ASP A 280 21.81 -2.27 -13.09
CA ASP A 280 21.42 -0.87 -13.24
C ASP A 280 20.93 -0.56 -14.65
N SER A 281 21.38 -1.32 -15.64
CA SER A 281 21.17 -1.08 -17.06
C SER A 281 20.92 -2.38 -17.83
N ASN A 282 20.44 -2.24 -19.07
CA ASN A 282 20.24 -3.31 -20.04
C ASN A 282 19.15 -4.35 -19.64
N VAL A 283 18.24 -3.95 -18.76
CA VAL A 283 17.05 -4.71 -18.32
C VAL A 283 15.97 -3.72 -17.85
N TRP A 284 14.71 -4.01 -18.15
CA TRP A 284 13.58 -3.13 -17.84
C TRP A 284 12.56 -3.83 -16.96
N ARG A 285 12.03 -3.08 -16.00
CA ARG A 285 10.87 -3.42 -15.15
C ARG A 285 9.59 -2.81 -15.73
N PRO A 286 8.40 -3.23 -15.28
CA PRO A 286 7.15 -2.82 -15.91
C PRO A 286 6.78 -1.37 -15.60
N SER A 287 7.09 -0.87 -14.40
CA SER A 287 6.57 0.39 -13.86
C SER A 287 7.68 1.23 -13.21
N GLU A 288 7.42 2.52 -12.99
CA GLU A 288 8.42 3.40 -12.37
C GLU A 288 8.66 2.98 -10.91
N HIS A 289 7.58 2.71 -10.17
CA HIS A 289 7.64 2.19 -8.80
C HIS A 289 6.90 0.86 -8.67
N SER A 290 7.31 0.07 -7.70
CA SER A 290 6.71 -1.22 -7.36
C SER A 290 7.20 -1.61 -5.97
N MET A 291 6.41 -2.41 -5.24
CA MET A 291 6.79 -3.06 -3.99
C MET A 291 8.09 -3.86 -4.16
N MET A 292 8.35 -4.38 -5.37
CA MET A 292 9.58 -5.12 -5.69
C MET A 292 10.78 -4.22 -5.99
N ARG A 293 10.59 -2.90 -6.07
CA ARG A 293 11.66 -1.89 -6.20
C ARG A 293 11.87 -1.13 -4.90
N HIS A 294 10.81 -0.50 -4.38
CA HIS A 294 10.84 0.35 -3.19
C HIS A 294 9.70 -0.02 -2.25
N THR A 295 10.05 -0.39 -1.01
CA THR A 295 9.04 -0.62 0.02
C THR A 295 8.24 0.67 0.29
N GLY A 296 6.91 0.58 0.20
CA GLY A 296 5.99 1.69 0.42
C GLY A 296 4.96 1.83 -0.69
N PHE A 297 5.33 1.56 -1.93
CA PHE A 297 4.39 1.47 -3.05
C PHE A 297 3.72 0.10 -3.11
N TYR A 298 2.61 0.00 -3.83
CA TYR A 298 1.95 -1.28 -4.11
C TYR A 298 2.76 -2.16 -5.06
N PHE A 299 2.29 -3.40 -5.28
CA PHE A 299 2.74 -4.13 -6.46
C PHE A 299 2.20 -3.43 -7.70
N ASP A 300 2.99 -3.32 -8.76
CA ASP A 300 2.43 -2.98 -10.07
C ASP A 300 1.52 -4.11 -10.58
N GLN A 301 0.75 -3.85 -11.61
CA GLN A 301 -0.23 -4.81 -12.12
C GLN A 301 0.38 -6.14 -12.59
N VAL A 302 1.63 -6.15 -13.05
CA VAL A 302 2.32 -7.37 -13.48
C VAL A 302 2.71 -8.22 -12.26
N GLY A 303 3.25 -7.57 -11.22
CA GLY A 303 3.49 -8.19 -9.92
C GLY A 303 2.20 -8.70 -9.27
N ARG A 304 1.14 -7.88 -9.29
CA ARG A 304 -0.17 -8.21 -8.72
C ARG A 304 -0.85 -9.36 -9.43
N GLU A 305 -0.77 -9.43 -10.76
CA GLU A 305 -1.29 -10.56 -11.55
C GLU A 305 -0.65 -11.88 -11.09
N GLN A 306 0.68 -11.87 -10.99
CA GLN A 306 1.44 -13.01 -10.52
C GLN A 306 1.07 -13.38 -9.08
N MET A 307 1.00 -12.40 -8.17
CA MET A 307 0.59 -12.65 -6.78
C MET A 307 -0.82 -13.23 -6.70
N THR A 308 -1.76 -12.72 -7.49
CA THR A 308 -3.16 -13.16 -7.48
C THR A 308 -3.28 -14.63 -7.83
N GLN A 309 -2.71 -15.08 -8.97
CA GLN A 309 -2.78 -16.50 -9.35
C GLN A 309 -2.04 -17.43 -8.36
N ARG A 310 -1.01 -16.90 -7.70
CA ARG A 310 -0.29 -17.65 -6.66
C ARG A 310 -1.13 -17.83 -5.41
N ILE A 311 -1.90 -16.81 -5.00
CA ILE A 311 -2.82 -16.90 -3.86
C ILE A 311 -3.99 -17.83 -4.18
N THR A 312 -4.68 -17.63 -5.31
CA THR A 312 -5.84 -18.45 -5.69
C THR A 312 -5.47 -19.92 -5.86
N GLY A 313 -4.30 -20.20 -6.45
CA GLY A 313 -3.77 -21.55 -6.59
C GLY A 313 -3.06 -22.10 -5.35
N MET A 314 -3.21 -21.47 -4.18
CA MET A 314 -2.59 -21.88 -2.91
C MET A 314 -1.09 -22.17 -3.04
N ARG A 315 -0.34 -21.18 -3.52
CA ARG A 315 1.11 -21.23 -3.77
C ARG A 315 1.47 -22.32 -4.78
N ASN A 316 2.11 -23.40 -4.35
CA ASN A 316 2.62 -24.46 -5.22
C ASN A 316 1.62 -25.60 -5.41
N ALA A 317 0.50 -25.63 -4.67
CA ALA A 317 -0.57 -26.61 -4.91
C ALA A 317 -1.16 -26.47 -6.33
N GLY A 318 -1.18 -25.24 -6.86
CA GLY A 318 -1.39 -24.96 -8.27
C GLY A 318 -2.83 -25.02 -8.75
N ALA A 319 -3.79 -25.15 -7.84
CA ALA A 319 -5.21 -25.23 -8.16
C ALA A 319 -6.04 -24.53 -7.09
N MET A 320 -7.07 -23.82 -7.52
CA MET A 320 -8.08 -23.27 -6.64
C MET A 320 -8.93 -24.40 -6.04
N PRO A 321 -9.23 -24.39 -4.73
CA PRO A 321 -10.16 -25.32 -4.13
C PRO A 321 -11.56 -25.19 -4.72
N LEU A 322 -12.25 -26.32 -4.87
CA LEU A 322 -13.66 -26.36 -5.23
C LEU A 322 -14.28 -27.61 -4.59
N ALA A 323 -15.02 -27.40 -3.50
CA ALA A 323 -15.81 -28.44 -2.88
C ALA A 323 -17.10 -28.64 -3.69
N SER A 324 -17.61 -29.86 -3.72
CA SER A 324 -18.75 -30.22 -4.55
C SER A 324 -19.41 -31.51 -4.09
N THR A 325 -20.57 -31.82 -4.66
CA THR A 325 -21.05 -33.21 -4.72
C THR A 325 -19.91 -34.12 -5.20
N PRO A 326 -19.67 -35.29 -4.58
CA PRO A 326 -18.63 -36.21 -5.02
C PRO A 326 -18.76 -36.53 -6.51
N VAL A 327 -17.64 -36.44 -7.24
CA VAL A 327 -17.59 -36.77 -8.67
C VAL A 327 -17.90 -38.26 -8.86
N GLY A 328 -18.75 -38.58 -9.84
CA GLY A 328 -19.21 -39.94 -10.10
C GLY A 328 -20.60 -39.97 -10.73
N GLU A 329 -21.37 -41.01 -10.41
CA GLU A 329 -22.78 -41.11 -10.80
C GLU A 329 -23.68 -40.31 -9.86
N VAL A 330 -24.66 -39.62 -10.44
CA VAL A 330 -25.76 -38.96 -9.74
C VAL A 330 -27.09 -39.36 -10.40
N GLY A 331 -28.15 -39.46 -9.62
CA GLY A 331 -29.47 -39.83 -10.11
C GLY A 331 -30.14 -38.70 -10.87
N PRO A 332 -31.10 -39.01 -11.77
CA PRO A 332 -31.85 -37.99 -12.52
C PRO A 332 -32.77 -37.12 -11.65
N LYS A 333 -32.91 -37.44 -10.36
CA LYS A 333 -33.68 -36.67 -9.37
C LYS A 333 -32.81 -36.07 -8.27
N ASP A 334 -31.50 -36.26 -8.35
CA ASP A 334 -30.59 -35.71 -7.36
C ASP A 334 -30.37 -34.22 -7.63
N MET A 335 -29.88 -33.52 -6.62
CA MET A 335 -29.34 -32.18 -6.74
C MET A 335 -27.81 -32.24 -6.64
N VAL A 336 -27.14 -31.49 -7.51
CA VAL A 336 -25.68 -31.34 -7.47
C VAL A 336 -25.30 -29.92 -7.06
N TRP A 337 -24.22 -29.80 -6.29
CA TRP A 337 -23.80 -28.52 -5.74
C TRP A 337 -22.28 -28.33 -5.82
N VAL A 338 -21.88 -27.06 -5.75
CA VAL A 338 -20.50 -26.61 -5.59
C VAL A 338 -20.39 -25.53 -4.51
N GLU A 339 -19.29 -25.52 -3.79
CA GLU A 339 -18.91 -24.50 -2.81
C GLU A 339 -17.63 -23.82 -3.30
N THR A 340 -17.74 -22.53 -3.64
CA THR A 340 -16.67 -21.76 -4.28
C THR A 340 -15.78 -21.09 -3.24
N MET A 341 -14.59 -20.65 -3.66
CA MET A 341 -13.86 -19.66 -2.88
C MET A 341 -14.56 -18.29 -2.95
N HIS A 342 -14.35 -17.45 -1.93
CA HIS A 342 -15.05 -16.17 -1.76
C HIS A 342 -14.02 -15.02 -1.65
N PRO A 343 -13.62 -14.38 -2.76
CA PRO A 343 -12.92 -13.10 -2.68
C PRO A 343 -13.88 -12.03 -2.15
N ARG A 344 -13.33 -10.99 -1.51
CA ARG A 344 -14.13 -10.05 -0.73
C ARG A 344 -14.97 -9.12 -1.59
N PHE A 345 -14.47 -8.66 -2.72
CA PHE A 345 -15.09 -7.56 -3.49
C PHE A 345 -15.64 -8.01 -4.86
N HIS A 346 -15.70 -9.32 -5.10
CA HIS A 346 -16.31 -9.86 -6.32
C HIS A 346 -16.80 -11.29 -6.12
N ILE A 347 -17.56 -11.78 -7.10
CA ILE A 347 -18.19 -13.11 -7.07
C ILE A 347 -17.56 -13.96 -8.19
N LEU A 348 -17.25 -15.23 -7.89
CA LEU A 348 -16.83 -16.20 -8.91
C LEU A 348 -18.01 -16.60 -9.79
N ASP A 349 -17.76 -16.73 -11.10
CA ASP A 349 -18.74 -17.18 -12.07
C ASP A 349 -18.89 -18.70 -12.04
N VAL A 350 -20.13 -19.17 -12.09
CA VAL A 350 -20.52 -20.58 -12.12
C VAL A 350 -21.41 -20.81 -13.33
N THR A 351 -20.94 -21.65 -14.24
CA THR A 351 -21.65 -22.04 -15.45
C THR A 351 -21.92 -23.54 -15.43
N TRP A 352 -23.18 -23.91 -15.69
CA TRP A 352 -23.62 -25.30 -15.76
C TRP A 352 -23.85 -25.74 -17.21
N GLU A 353 -23.48 -26.97 -17.53
CA GLU A 353 -23.65 -27.57 -18.85
C GLU A 353 -24.28 -28.97 -18.70
N ILE A 354 -25.20 -29.33 -19.60
CA ILE A 354 -25.67 -30.71 -19.79
C ILE A 354 -25.31 -31.14 -21.21
N ASN A 355 -24.57 -32.25 -21.34
CA ASN A 355 -24.08 -32.78 -22.62
C ASN A 355 -23.34 -31.74 -23.48
N GLY A 356 -22.54 -30.87 -22.83
CA GLY A 356 -21.77 -29.81 -23.47
C GLY A 356 -22.59 -28.59 -23.92
N LYS A 357 -23.88 -28.53 -23.56
CA LYS A 357 -24.74 -27.36 -23.78
C LYS A 357 -24.93 -26.59 -22.48
N GLU A 358 -24.53 -25.33 -22.48
CA GLU A 358 -24.72 -24.41 -21.35
C GLU A 358 -26.21 -24.21 -21.01
N ILE A 359 -26.51 -24.22 -19.71
CA ILE A 359 -27.81 -23.89 -19.15
C ILE A 359 -27.87 -22.38 -18.90
N LYS A 360 -28.77 -21.69 -19.59
CA LYS A 360 -28.95 -20.24 -19.46
C LYS A 360 -29.75 -19.88 -18.21
N ASP A 361 -29.64 -18.61 -17.79
CA ASP A 361 -30.44 -18.01 -16.73
C ASP A 361 -30.32 -18.67 -15.34
N MET A 362 -29.22 -19.38 -15.10
CA MET A 362 -28.91 -19.99 -13.79
C MET A 362 -28.60 -18.97 -12.68
N HIS A 363 -28.56 -17.67 -12.98
CA HIS A 363 -28.28 -16.59 -12.04
C HIS A 363 -27.04 -16.83 -11.14
N ASN A 364 -26.01 -17.46 -11.72
CA ASN A 364 -24.79 -17.84 -11.00
C ASN A 364 -25.05 -18.77 -9.78
N SER A 365 -26.02 -19.68 -9.90
CA SER A 365 -26.40 -20.64 -8.86
C SER A 365 -25.30 -21.67 -8.60
N ARG A 366 -25.16 -22.05 -7.31
CA ARG A 366 -24.19 -23.03 -6.80
C ARG A 366 -24.81 -24.41 -6.66
N HIS A 367 -26.10 -24.52 -6.97
CA HIS A 367 -26.90 -25.73 -6.93
C HIS A 367 -27.58 -25.91 -8.29
N LEU A 368 -27.67 -27.15 -8.74
CA LEU A 368 -28.40 -27.55 -9.94
C LEU A 368 -29.35 -28.70 -9.57
N GLU A 369 -30.64 -28.43 -9.65
CA GLU A 369 -31.70 -29.42 -9.44
C GLU A 369 -31.96 -30.16 -10.76
N LEU A 370 -31.58 -31.44 -10.82
CA LEU A 370 -31.57 -32.19 -12.09
C LEU A 370 -32.98 -32.52 -12.61
N THR A 371 -33.98 -32.53 -11.72
CA THR A 371 -35.39 -32.77 -12.08
C THR A 371 -35.93 -31.74 -13.06
N ASP A 372 -35.36 -30.53 -13.10
CA ASP A 372 -35.81 -29.45 -13.96
C ASP A 372 -35.40 -29.64 -15.43
N PHE A 373 -34.50 -30.58 -15.72
CA PHE A 373 -33.82 -30.70 -17.02
C PHE A 373 -34.09 -32.01 -17.78
N ASN A 374 -34.99 -32.88 -17.30
CA ASN A 374 -35.37 -34.15 -17.95
C ASN A 374 -34.18 -35.04 -18.36
N VAL A 375 -33.12 -35.03 -17.55
CA VAL A 375 -31.88 -35.75 -17.85
C VAL A 375 -32.09 -37.27 -17.91
N GLN A 376 -31.33 -37.94 -18.76
CA GLN A 376 -31.37 -39.38 -19.01
C GLN A 376 -30.10 -40.07 -18.52
N THR A 377 -30.18 -41.36 -18.19
CA THR A 377 -29.00 -42.17 -17.86
C THR A 377 -27.94 -42.07 -18.96
N GLY A 378 -26.71 -41.74 -18.58
CA GLY A 378 -25.59 -41.50 -19.48
C GLY A 378 -25.35 -40.03 -19.84
N ASP A 379 -26.29 -39.13 -19.56
CA ASP A 379 -26.08 -37.68 -19.72
C ASP A 379 -24.93 -37.21 -18.83
N LYS A 380 -24.19 -36.21 -19.31
CA LYS A 380 -23.10 -35.58 -18.58
C LYS A 380 -23.52 -34.21 -18.06
N VAL A 381 -23.36 -34.01 -16.76
CA VAL A 381 -23.57 -32.71 -16.09
C VAL A 381 -22.20 -32.16 -15.73
N LYS A 382 -21.89 -30.96 -16.18
CA LYS A 382 -20.61 -30.30 -15.91
C LYS A 382 -20.84 -28.91 -15.32
N VAL A 383 -20.01 -28.54 -14.38
CA VAL A 383 -19.91 -27.18 -13.84
C VAL A 383 -18.53 -26.63 -14.08
N THR A 384 -18.46 -25.36 -14.44
CA THR A 384 -17.23 -24.57 -14.54
C THR A 384 -17.32 -23.40 -13.57
N VAL A 385 -16.36 -23.30 -12.66
CA VAL A 385 -16.22 -22.18 -11.72
C VAL A 385 -14.99 -21.36 -12.11
N LYS A 386 -15.15 -20.06 -12.30
CA LYS A 386 -14.07 -19.18 -12.76
C LYS A 386 -14.01 -17.88 -11.96
N ASP A 387 -12.81 -17.54 -11.50
CA ASP A 387 -12.48 -16.21 -11.01
C ASP A 387 -12.11 -15.32 -12.21
N GLN A 388 -12.96 -14.31 -12.48
CA GLN A 388 -12.79 -13.33 -13.55
C GLN A 388 -12.28 -11.98 -13.03
N THR A 389 -11.52 -11.97 -11.93
CA THR A 389 -10.87 -10.76 -11.45
C THR A 389 -10.13 -10.03 -12.57
N ASN A 390 -10.22 -8.70 -12.55
CA ASN A 390 -9.47 -7.86 -13.48
C ASN A 390 -7.96 -7.82 -13.15
N PHE A 391 -7.54 -8.42 -12.02
CA PHE A 391 -6.12 -8.51 -11.63
C PHE A 391 -5.33 -9.49 -12.50
N VAL A 392 -6.00 -10.41 -13.22
CA VAL A 392 -5.34 -11.39 -14.08
C VAL A 392 -5.88 -11.25 -15.51
N ARG A 393 -5.00 -11.04 -16.48
CA ARG A 393 -5.30 -10.91 -17.91
C ARG A 393 -4.73 -12.04 -18.75
N ASP A 394 -3.71 -12.75 -18.27
CA ASP A 394 -3.15 -13.88 -19.00
C ASP A 394 -4.18 -15.03 -19.09
N PRO A 395 -4.62 -15.41 -20.31
CA PRO A 395 -5.58 -16.49 -20.49
C PRO A 395 -5.07 -17.86 -20.02
N ASN A 396 -3.76 -18.07 -19.96
CA ASN A 396 -3.17 -19.30 -19.43
C ASN A 396 -3.43 -19.43 -17.92
N TYR A 397 -3.46 -18.31 -17.20
CA TYR A 397 -3.84 -18.30 -15.79
C TYR A 397 -5.36 -18.30 -15.63
N LEU A 398 -6.08 -17.43 -16.35
CA LEU A 398 -7.54 -17.32 -16.26
C LEU A 398 -8.26 -18.63 -16.58
N ASN A 399 -7.81 -19.37 -17.60
CA ASN A 399 -8.38 -20.66 -17.98
C ASN A 399 -7.65 -21.84 -17.33
N GLY A 400 -6.58 -21.57 -16.59
CA GLY A 400 -5.80 -22.57 -15.87
C GLY A 400 -6.41 -22.94 -14.51
N PRO A 401 -5.90 -24.00 -13.87
CA PRO A 401 -6.46 -24.55 -12.63
C PRO A 401 -6.45 -23.57 -11.45
N ARG A 402 -5.64 -22.51 -11.51
CA ARG A 402 -5.53 -21.49 -10.46
C ARG A 402 -6.72 -20.54 -10.44
N MET A 403 -7.35 -20.30 -11.58
CA MET A 403 -8.48 -19.38 -11.70
C MET A 403 -9.77 -20.07 -12.16
N THR A 404 -9.66 -21.23 -12.82
CA THR A 404 -10.80 -22.02 -13.30
C THR A 404 -10.76 -23.44 -12.76
N GLN A 405 -11.89 -23.93 -12.27
CA GLN A 405 -12.09 -25.32 -11.83
C GLN A 405 -13.32 -25.92 -12.49
N THR A 406 -13.28 -27.22 -12.78
CA THR A 406 -14.43 -27.94 -13.33
C THR A 406 -14.75 -29.19 -12.52
N ARG A 407 -16.03 -29.57 -12.49
CA ARG A 407 -16.49 -30.89 -12.02
C ARG A 407 -17.47 -31.44 -13.04
N GLU A 408 -17.46 -32.76 -13.22
CA GLU A 408 -18.35 -33.46 -14.14
C GLU A 408 -18.94 -34.68 -13.43
N TRP A 409 -20.24 -34.89 -13.60
CA TRP A 409 -20.99 -36.05 -13.13
C TRP A 409 -21.67 -36.73 -14.31
N THR A 410 -21.92 -38.02 -14.17
CA THR A 410 -22.71 -38.79 -15.14
C THR A 410 -24.04 -39.17 -14.52
N ILE A 411 -25.14 -39.00 -15.26
CA ILE A 411 -26.45 -39.42 -14.79
C ILE A 411 -26.52 -40.96 -14.79
N GLY A 412 -26.82 -41.53 -13.64
CA GLY A 412 -26.81 -42.97 -13.40
C GLY A 412 -27.53 -43.34 -12.12
N LYS A 413 -26.85 -44.07 -11.24
CA LYS A 413 -27.42 -44.47 -9.96
C LYS A 413 -27.63 -43.25 -9.04
N PRO A 414 -28.81 -43.11 -8.41
CA PRO A 414 -29.05 -42.09 -7.40
C PRO A 414 -28.07 -42.18 -6.22
N LEU A 415 -27.67 -41.01 -5.74
CA LEU A 415 -26.93 -40.87 -4.50
C LEU A 415 -27.79 -41.36 -3.32
N PRO A 416 -27.19 -41.98 -2.29
CA PRO A 416 -27.90 -42.28 -1.05
C PRO A 416 -28.48 -40.99 -0.47
N LYS A 417 -29.72 -41.03 0.05
CA LYS A 417 -30.35 -39.85 0.64
C LYS A 417 -29.47 -39.26 1.75
N THR A 418 -29.23 -37.96 1.67
CA THR A 418 -28.42 -37.22 2.65
C THR A 418 -29.35 -36.40 3.55
N GLU A 419 -29.68 -36.95 4.72
CA GLU A 419 -30.44 -36.22 5.74
C GLU A 419 -29.52 -35.23 6.46
N VAL A 420 -29.92 -33.96 6.49
CA VAL A 420 -29.17 -32.89 7.16
C VAL A 420 -30.12 -31.99 7.93
N GLU A 421 -29.61 -31.38 9.01
CA GLU A 421 -30.27 -30.25 9.66
C GLU A 421 -29.96 -28.97 8.90
N ALA A 422 -30.92 -28.04 8.81
CA ALA A 422 -30.71 -26.75 8.17
C ALA A 422 -29.72 -25.89 8.98
N LYS A 423 -28.45 -25.92 8.57
CA LYS A 423 -27.34 -25.24 9.24
C LYS A 423 -26.36 -24.62 8.25
N PHE A 424 -25.66 -23.59 8.70
CA PHE A 424 -24.54 -23.01 7.98
C PHE A 424 -23.29 -23.87 8.15
N THR A 425 -22.61 -24.15 7.04
CA THR A 425 -21.36 -24.92 7.01
C THR A 425 -20.14 -24.02 6.98
N TYR A 426 -20.27 -22.83 6.42
CA TYR A 426 -19.22 -21.82 6.32
C TYR A 426 -19.87 -20.46 6.03
N HIS A 427 -19.20 -19.35 6.32
CA HIS A 427 -19.75 -18.00 6.13
C HIS A 427 -18.65 -16.93 6.24
N SER A 428 -18.99 -15.69 5.88
CA SER A 428 -18.14 -14.52 6.13
C SER A 428 -17.78 -14.43 7.61
N VAL A 429 -16.56 -13.99 7.93
CA VAL A 429 -16.06 -13.88 9.31
C VAL A 429 -16.97 -13.00 10.18
N THR A 430 -17.08 -13.33 11.47
CA THR A 430 -17.95 -12.64 12.44
C THR A 430 -17.18 -11.97 13.58
N ASP A 431 -15.85 -12.09 13.57
CA ASP A 431 -14.96 -11.53 14.60
C ASP A 431 -14.61 -10.05 14.36
N HIS A 432 -14.88 -9.52 13.16
CA HIS A 432 -14.78 -8.11 12.81
C HIS A 432 -15.86 -7.69 11.80
N PRO A 433 -16.13 -6.38 11.62
CA PRO A 433 -17.09 -5.89 10.65
C PRO A 433 -16.70 -6.21 9.20
N LEU A 434 -17.71 -6.46 8.36
CA LEU A 434 -17.58 -6.55 6.90
C LEU A 434 -17.42 -5.15 6.29
N ALA A 435 -16.69 -5.04 5.18
CA ALA A 435 -16.57 -3.77 4.44
C ALA A 435 -17.89 -3.41 3.75
N TYR A 436 -18.13 -2.11 3.51
CA TYR A 436 -19.41 -1.64 2.94
C TYR A 436 -19.67 -2.17 1.52
N ASP A 437 -18.61 -2.48 0.77
CA ASP A 437 -18.64 -2.97 -0.60
C ASP A 437 -18.26 -4.46 -0.72
N GLU A 438 -18.22 -5.18 0.40
CA GLU A 438 -17.89 -6.60 0.44
C GLU A 438 -19.06 -7.50 -0.01
N VAL A 439 -18.75 -8.70 -0.48
CA VAL A 439 -19.69 -9.79 -0.71
C VAL A 439 -19.81 -10.60 0.57
N ALA A 440 -20.90 -10.42 1.31
CA ALA A 440 -21.26 -11.31 2.39
C ALA A 440 -21.67 -12.68 1.84
N PHE A 441 -21.24 -13.77 2.46
CA PHE A 441 -21.55 -15.12 2.00
C PHE A 441 -21.90 -16.07 3.15
N VAL A 442 -22.68 -17.08 2.80
CA VAL A 442 -22.99 -18.24 3.64
C VAL A 442 -23.02 -19.51 2.80
N GLU A 443 -22.52 -20.61 3.35
CA GLU A 443 -22.66 -21.95 2.82
C GLU A 443 -23.52 -22.75 3.78
N THR A 444 -24.24 -23.74 3.26
CA THR A 444 -25.21 -24.51 4.04
C THR A 444 -24.88 -25.98 3.95
N THR A 445 -25.40 -26.78 4.88
CA THR A 445 -25.47 -28.22 4.67
C THR A 445 -26.17 -28.53 3.35
N ASN A 446 -25.66 -29.50 2.59
CA ASN A 446 -26.16 -29.79 1.25
C ASN A 446 -26.91 -31.15 1.22
N PRO A 447 -28.24 -31.17 1.44
CA PRO A 447 -29.04 -32.36 1.11
C PRO A 447 -29.00 -32.59 -0.40
N ASN A 448 -29.26 -33.81 -0.86
CA ASN A 448 -29.18 -34.16 -2.28
C ASN A 448 -30.54 -34.19 -3.00
N ASP A 449 -31.61 -33.73 -2.34
CA ASP A 449 -32.98 -33.77 -2.86
C ASP A 449 -33.69 -32.39 -2.84
N ARG A 450 -33.05 -31.34 -2.31
CA ARG A 450 -33.60 -29.97 -2.23
C ARG A 450 -32.52 -28.93 -1.96
N VAL A 451 -32.83 -27.65 -2.16
CA VAL A 451 -31.98 -26.52 -1.76
C VAL A 451 -32.56 -25.87 -0.50
N LEU A 452 -31.76 -25.69 0.55
CA LEU A 452 -32.21 -25.00 1.77
C LEU A 452 -32.53 -23.53 1.48
N ASN A 453 -33.42 -22.93 2.26
CA ASN A 453 -33.75 -21.51 2.13
C ASN A 453 -32.78 -20.66 2.94
N VAL A 454 -32.28 -19.56 2.37
CA VAL A 454 -31.51 -18.53 3.05
C VAL A 454 -32.23 -17.20 2.90
N THR A 455 -32.52 -16.57 4.04
CA THR A 455 -33.14 -15.24 4.11
C THR A 455 -32.16 -14.25 4.70
N TRP A 456 -31.88 -13.18 3.96
CA TRP A 456 -31.04 -12.08 4.40
C TRP A 456 -31.89 -10.95 4.99
N GLU A 457 -31.45 -10.38 6.10
CA GLU A 457 -32.06 -9.19 6.70
C GLU A 457 -30.98 -8.13 6.97
N LEU A 458 -31.23 -6.91 6.47
CA LEU A 458 -30.40 -5.73 6.70
C LEU A 458 -31.17 -4.75 7.59
N ASN A 459 -30.59 -4.38 8.73
CA ASN A 459 -31.19 -3.47 9.71
C ASN A 459 -32.63 -3.85 10.09
N GLY A 460 -32.88 -5.16 10.24
CA GLY A 460 -34.19 -5.73 10.59
C GLY A 460 -35.22 -5.79 9.45
N LYS A 461 -34.82 -5.51 8.21
CA LYS A 461 -35.67 -5.63 7.02
C LYS A 461 -35.16 -6.72 6.10
N ILE A 462 -36.06 -7.57 5.61
CA ILE A 462 -35.72 -8.61 4.62
C ILE A 462 -35.16 -7.94 3.36
N VAL A 463 -34.06 -8.47 2.84
CA VAL A 463 -33.51 -8.10 1.54
C VAL A 463 -34.27 -8.88 0.47
N GLU A 464 -35.10 -8.18 -0.29
CA GLU A 464 -35.95 -8.77 -1.33
C GLU A 464 -35.14 -9.19 -2.57
N ASN A 465 -35.72 -10.06 -3.40
CA ASN A 465 -35.16 -10.49 -4.69
C ASN A 465 -33.77 -11.13 -4.63
N THR A 466 -33.38 -11.69 -3.48
CA THR A 466 -32.11 -12.42 -3.32
C THR A 466 -32.10 -13.77 -4.05
N LYS A 467 -33.24 -14.25 -4.55
CA LYS A 467 -33.38 -15.53 -5.28
C LYS A 467 -32.76 -16.74 -4.53
N ASN A 468 -32.91 -16.76 -3.20
CA ASN A 468 -32.30 -17.77 -2.33
C ASN A 468 -30.76 -17.84 -2.44
N SER A 469 -30.12 -16.73 -2.84
CA SER A 469 -28.67 -16.64 -3.00
C SER A 469 -27.94 -16.84 -1.67
N ARG A 470 -26.82 -17.55 -1.78
CA ARG A 470 -25.82 -17.73 -0.73
C ARG A 470 -24.86 -16.55 -0.60
N LEU A 471 -24.95 -15.60 -1.51
CA LEU A 471 -24.12 -14.39 -1.57
C LEU A 471 -24.99 -13.14 -1.55
N LEU A 472 -24.53 -12.12 -0.84
CA LEU A 472 -25.12 -10.78 -0.81
C LEU A 472 -24.01 -9.75 -1.06
N ASP A 473 -24.09 -9.10 -2.22
CA ASP A 473 -23.18 -8.02 -2.63
C ASP A 473 -23.59 -6.71 -1.95
N LEU A 474 -22.85 -6.30 -0.92
CA LEU A 474 -23.16 -5.12 -0.11
C LEU A 474 -22.95 -3.82 -0.89
N GLY A 475 -22.02 -3.80 -1.84
CA GLY A 475 -21.74 -2.64 -2.70
C GLY A 475 -22.92 -2.27 -3.63
N LYS A 476 -23.87 -3.20 -3.84
CA LYS A 476 -25.11 -2.94 -4.57
C LYS A 476 -26.25 -2.42 -3.69
N LEU A 477 -26.05 -2.32 -2.38
CA LEU A 477 -27.04 -1.87 -1.42
C LEU A 477 -26.79 -0.41 -1.01
N ALA A 478 -27.87 0.32 -0.76
CA ALA A 478 -27.78 1.65 -0.18
C ALA A 478 -27.60 1.55 1.35
N LEU A 479 -26.35 1.47 1.79
CA LEU A 479 -26.01 1.41 3.22
C LEU A 479 -25.98 2.81 3.84
N PRO A 480 -26.56 3.03 5.04
CA PRO A 480 -26.36 4.26 5.79
C PRO A 480 -24.89 4.41 6.20
N LYS A 481 -24.42 5.65 6.39
CA LYS A 481 -23.08 5.90 6.93
C LYS A 481 -22.93 5.31 8.35
N GLY A 482 -21.75 4.78 8.65
CA GLY A 482 -21.43 4.13 9.92
C GLY A 482 -21.82 2.65 9.90
N THR A 483 -22.19 2.09 11.05
CA THR A 483 -22.44 0.65 11.18
C THR A 483 -23.86 0.25 10.76
N SER A 484 -23.99 -0.85 10.00
CA SER A 484 -25.25 -1.56 9.74
C SER A 484 -25.24 -2.98 10.32
N GLN A 485 -26.42 -3.51 10.64
CA GLN A 485 -26.60 -4.88 11.11
C GLN A 485 -27.07 -5.77 9.97
N LEU A 486 -26.37 -6.87 9.73
CA LEU A 486 -26.74 -7.89 8.76
C LEU A 486 -27.00 -9.21 9.48
N LYS A 487 -27.98 -9.98 9.03
CA LYS A 487 -28.10 -11.38 9.42
C LYS A 487 -28.61 -12.25 8.28
N ALA A 488 -28.26 -13.52 8.32
CA ALA A 488 -28.76 -14.55 7.43
C ALA A 488 -29.39 -15.66 8.26
N THR A 489 -30.54 -16.18 7.83
CA THR A 489 -31.20 -17.33 8.45
C THR A 489 -31.34 -18.45 7.44
N VAL A 490 -30.91 -19.66 7.80
CA VAL A 490 -31.12 -20.88 7.00
C VAL A 490 -32.29 -21.70 7.55
N SER A 491 -33.17 -22.16 6.66
CA SER A 491 -34.31 -23.01 7.00
C SER A 491 -34.53 -24.12 5.96
N ASP A 492 -35.22 -25.18 6.37
CA ASP A 492 -35.57 -26.28 5.47
C ASP A 492 -36.94 -26.03 4.81
N PRO A 493 -37.03 -25.89 3.47
CA PRO A 493 -38.32 -25.73 2.80
C PRO A 493 -39.26 -26.94 2.99
N ALA A 494 -38.72 -28.15 3.24
CA ALA A 494 -39.51 -29.34 3.53
C ALA A 494 -40.02 -29.40 4.98
N ASN A 495 -39.44 -28.58 5.87
CA ASN A 495 -39.89 -28.45 7.26
C ASN A 495 -39.79 -26.98 7.73
N PRO A 496 -40.67 -26.07 7.26
CA PRO A 496 -40.55 -24.63 7.51
C PRO A 496 -40.62 -24.22 8.99
N ASN A 497 -41.22 -25.06 9.84
CA ASN A 497 -41.31 -24.84 11.29
C ASN A 497 -40.25 -25.66 12.07
N GLY A 498 -39.31 -26.28 11.35
CA GLY A 498 -38.21 -27.05 11.93
C GLY A 498 -37.09 -26.16 12.48
N PRO A 499 -35.98 -26.79 12.93
CA PRO A 499 -34.79 -26.06 13.34
C PRO A 499 -34.26 -25.15 12.22
N SER A 500 -33.89 -23.93 12.58
CA SER A 500 -33.18 -22.98 11.73
C SER A 500 -31.94 -22.46 12.47
N GLU A 501 -31.00 -21.92 11.70
CA GLU A 501 -29.81 -21.26 12.24
C GLU A 501 -29.73 -19.84 11.70
N THR A 502 -29.32 -18.90 12.54
CA THR A 502 -29.14 -17.49 12.19
C THR A 502 -27.74 -17.04 12.56
N ILE A 503 -27.07 -16.33 11.65
CA ILE A 503 -25.78 -15.69 11.88
C ILE A 503 -25.91 -14.20 11.68
N HIS A 504 -25.16 -13.43 12.47
CA HIS A 504 -25.19 -11.97 12.50
C HIS A 504 -23.81 -11.41 12.16
N TRP A 505 -23.80 -10.27 11.46
CA TRP A 505 -22.62 -9.47 11.17
C TRP A 505 -22.91 -7.99 11.41
N THR A 506 -21.84 -7.25 11.67
CA THR A 506 -21.81 -5.81 11.47
C THR A 506 -21.19 -5.49 10.13
N ILE A 507 -21.74 -4.51 9.42
CA ILE A 507 -21.15 -3.92 8.22
C ILE A 507 -20.64 -2.54 8.60
N ASP A 508 -19.40 -2.24 8.27
CA ASP A 508 -18.80 -0.94 8.46
C ASP A 508 -18.87 -0.12 7.16
N ASN A 509 -19.60 1.00 7.23
CA ASN A 509 -19.68 2.04 6.21
C ASN A 509 -19.30 3.41 6.80
N GLY A 510 -18.45 3.41 7.84
CA GLY A 510 -17.77 4.55 8.41
C GLY A 510 -16.39 4.69 7.77
N LEU A 511 -16.28 5.44 6.67
CA LEU A 511 -14.99 5.53 5.98
C LEU A 511 -13.90 6.20 6.84
N PRO A 512 -12.67 5.67 6.85
CA PRO A 512 -11.57 6.23 7.63
C PRO A 512 -11.08 7.55 7.03
N THR A 513 -10.36 8.33 7.83
CA THR A 513 -9.78 9.62 7.44
C THR A 513 -8.31 9.69 7.83
N ALA A 514 -7.52 10.51 7.12
CA ALA A 514 -6.12 10.77 7.46
C ALA A 514 -5.86 12.26 7.80
N PRO A 515 -6.35 12.78 8.94
CA PRO A 515 -5.97 14.12 9.38
C PRO A 515 -4.45 14.34 9.34
N ARG A 516 -4.02 15.47 8.75
CA ARG A 516 -2.61 15.83 8.63
C ARG A 516 -2.22 16.98 9.55
N THR A 517 -0.94 17.04 9.89
CA THR A 517 -0.28 18.22 10.47
C THR A 517 0.97 18.51 9.64
N LEU A 518 1.14 19.76 9.23
CA LEU A 518 2.28 20.22 8.44
C LEU A 518 3.22 21.08 9.28
N SER A 519 4.49 21.14 8.92
CA SER A 519 5.42 22.16 9.42
C SER A 519 4.92 23.57 9.09
N GLU A 520 5.36 24.57 9.86
CA GLU A 520 4.97 25.96 9.63
C GLU A 520 5.45 26.46 8.25
N PRO A 521 4.56 26.97 7.37
CA PRO A 521 4.95 27.52 6.08
C PRO A 521 5.47 28.95 6.20
N LEU A 522 6.22 29.40 5.19
CA LEU A 522 6.60 30.82 5.04
C LEU A 522 5.36 31.71 4.84
N VAL A 523 4.41 31.21 4.05
CA VAL A 523 3.12 31.84 3.76
C VAL A 523 2.14 30.77 3.27
N LYS A 524 0.85 30.98 3.56
CA LYS A 524 -0.25 30.24 2.97
C LYS A 524 -0.91 31.10 1.89
N LEU A 525 -1.03 30.56 0.69
CA LEU A 525 -1.63 31.24 -0.46
C LEU A 525 -3.15 31.08 -0.43
N ASP A 526 -3.86 32.09 -0.94
CA ASP A 526 -5.31 32.06 -1.07
C ASP A 526 -5.75 31.08 -2.17
N GLY A 527 -6.77 30.27 -1.90
CA GLY A 527 -7.32 29.30 -2.86
C GLY A 527 -8.29 28.32 -2.22
N GLU A 528 -8.99 27.53 -3.04
CA GLU A 528 -9.91 26.48 -2.56
C GLU A 528 -9.17 25.29 -1.95
N VAL A 529 -8.00 24.94 -2.52
CA VAL A 529 -7.11 23.93 -1.99
C VAL A 529 -6.05 24.63 -1.15
N GLU A 530 -5.82 24.15 0.08
CA GLU A 530 -4.74 24.66 0.92
C GLU A 530 -3.41 24.63 0.17
N HIS A 531 -2.74 25.78 0.08
CA HIS A 531 -1.48 25.91 -0.64
C HIS A 531 -0.44 26.62 0.21
N ASN A 532 0.57 25.88 0.63
CA ASN A 532 1.61 26.33 1.55
C ASN A 532 2.94 26.52 0.81
N VAL A 533 3.71 27.54 1.16
CA VAL A 533 5.03 27.82 0.55
C VAL A 533 6.14 27.59 1.60
N TYR A 534 7.19 26.88 1.20
CA TYR A 534 8.31 26.49 2.06
C TYR A 534 9.65 26.77 1.36
N PHE A 535 10.72 26.81 2.15
CA PHE A 535 12.08 26.72 1.63
C PHE A 535 12.61 25.29 1.79
N ASN A 536 13.11 24.70 0.70
CA ASN A 536 13.77 23.39 0.59
C ASN A 536 13.01 22.14 1.03
N GLU A 537 12.20 22.22 2.08
CA GLU A 537 11.61 21.07 2.75
C GLU A 537 10.35 21.43 3.54
N PHE A 538 9.53 20.43 3.84
CA PHE A 538 8.42 20.50 4.78
C PHE A 538 8.20 19.13 5.43
N ASP A 539 7.60 19.12 6.62
CA ASP A 539 7.26 17.90 7.33
C ASP A 539 5.75 17.66 7.28
N MET A 540 5.34 16.40 7.17
CA MET A 540 3.94 15.98 7.27
C MET A 540 3.80 14.84 8.27
N ARG A 541 2.92 15.02 9.24
CA ARG A 541 2.43 13.92 10.08
C ARG A 541 1.01 13.58 9.68
N LEU A 542 0.74 12.32 9.36
CA LEU A 542 -0.62 11.79 9.26
C LEU A 542 -1.03 11.20 10.61
N ASN A 543 -2.29 11.36 10.94
CA ASN A 543 -2.93 10.77 12.11
C ASN A 543 -4.20 10.05 11.66
N PRO A 544 -4.08 8.87 11.02
CA PRO A 544 -5.22 8.10 10.53
C PRO A 544 -6.22 7.80 11.66
N LYS A 545 -7.51 7.94 11.34
CA LYS A 545 -8.63 7.77 12.28
C LYS A 545 -9.78 7.05 11.62
N ASP A 546 -10.47 6.28 12.44
CA ASP A 546 -11.63 5.51 12.07
C ASP A 546 -12.65 5.48 13.22
N ASP A 547 -13.89 5.12 12.94
CA ASP A 547 -14.93 4.95 13.95
C ASP A 547 -14.97 3.54 14.56
N HIS A 548 -14.18 2.60 14.04
CA HIS A 548 -13.95 1.27 14.62
C HIS A 548 -12.52 1.11 15.17
N ASN A 549 -12.35 0.10 16.04
CA ASN A 549 -11.04 -0.27 16.56
C ASN A 549 -10.25 -1.05 15.50
N GLY A 550 -8.96 -0.79 15.39
CA GLY A 550 -8.06 -1.52 14.52
C GLY A 550 -6.83 -0.69 14.17
N PHE A 551 -5.84 -1.32 13.54
CA PHE A 551 -4.73 -0.57 12.97
C PHE A 551 -5.21 0.09 11.68
N ILE A 552 -4.99 1.40 11.56
CA ILE A 552 -5.45 2.20 10.42
C ILE A 552 -4.22 2.59 9.61
N VAL A 553 -4.21 2.19 8.35
CA VAL A 553 -3.10 2.45 7.43
C VAL A 553 -3.26 3.83 6.83
N GLY A 554 -2.31 4.72 7.05
CA GLY A 554 -2.24 6.00 6.34
C GLY A 554 -1.55 5.82 4.99
N GLU A 555 -1.95 6.56 3.98
CA GLU A 555 -1.27 6.62 2.70
C GLU A 555 -1.22 8.04 2.16
N PHE A 556 -0.23 8.33 1.33
CA PHE A 556 -0.14 9.57 0.57
C PHE A 556 0.43 9.33 -0.82
N ARG A 557 0.22 10.27 -1.74
CA ARG A 557 0.88 10.29 -3.05
C ARG A 557 1.25 11.70 -3.44
N LEU A 558 2.24 11.80 -4.32
CA LEU A 558 2.77 13.07 -4.83
C LEU A 558 2.35 13.23 -6.29
N ASP A 559 1.83 14.39 -6.68
CA ASP A 559 1.58 14.79 -8.07
C ASP A 559 0.77 13.75 -8.88
N HIS A 560 -0.22 13.13 -8.23
CA HIS A 560 -1.08 12.06 -8.76
C HIS A 560 -0.34 10.76 -9.16
N ASP A 561 0.89 10.57 -8.68
CA ASP A 561 1.66 9.34 -8.85
C ASP A 561 1.11 8.19 -7.98
N GLY A 562 1.90 7.13 -7.77
CA GLY A 562 1.49 5.97 -6.96
C GLY A 562 1.20 6.28 -5.50
N TRP A 563 0.25 5.54 -4.91
CA TRP A 563 0.00 5.57 -3.47
C TRP A 563 1.18 4.96 -2.70
N TYR A 564 1.60 5.67 -1.66
CA TYR A 564 2.71 5.31 -0.78
C TYR A 564 2.21 5.14 0.65
N ASN A 565 2.55 4.00 1.26
CA ASN A 565 2.21 3.69 2.64
C ASN A 565 2.92 4.64 3.61
N TYR A 566 2.15 5.28 4.49
CA TYR A 566 2.67 6.13 5.55
C TYR A 566 3.00 5.31 6.79
N PHE A 567 4.29 5.22 7.10
CA PHE A 567 4.80 4.53 8.30
C PHE A 567 5.58 5.48 9.23
N GLY A 568 5.40 6.80 9.07
CA GLY A 568 6.30 7.80 9.65
C GLY A 568 7.65 7.86 8.92
N PHE A 569 8.65 8.52 9.49
CA PHE A 569 9.95 8.60 8.83
C PHE A 569 10.78 7.30 9.02
N PRO A 570 11.44 6.79 7.95
CA PRO A 570 12.23 5.56 7.99
C PRO A 570 13.26 5.51 9.12
N GLU A 571 13.34 4.36 9.81
CA GLU A 571 14.28 4.13 10.93
C GLU A 571 14.20 5.19 12.04
N LYS A 572 13.04 5.84 12.20
CA LYS A 572 12.74 6.74 13.32
C LYS A 572 11.58 6.18 14.14
N PRO A 573 11.52 6.50 15.44
CA PRO A 573 10.40 6.10 16.28
C PRO A 573 9.06 6.56 15.70
N GLU A 574 8.01 5.80 16.00
CA GLU A 574 6.64 6.12 15.62
C GLU A 574 6.26 7.55 16.06
N GLY A 575 5.49 8.23 15.22
CA GLY A 575 5.07 9.62 15.44
C GLY A 575 6.05 10.67 14.92
N THR A 576 7.23 10.27 14.44
CA THR A 576 8.14 11.17 13.70
C THR A 576 7.49 11.56 12.36
N PRO A 577 7.29 12.88 12.09
CA PRO A 577 6.75 13.34 10.81
C PRO A 577 7.57 12.85 9.62
N PHE A 578 6.89 12.59 8.51
CA PHE A 578 7.56 12.27 7.25
C PHE A 578 8.10 13.56 6.63
N LYS A 579 9.42 13.64 6.45
CA LYS A 579 10.11 14.79 5.90
C LYS A 579 10.15 14.71 4.38
N PHE A 580 9.71 15.77 3.71
CA PHE A 580 9.84 15.99 2.28
C PHE A 580 10.92 17.03 2.03
N THR A 581 11.84 16.76 1.11
CA THR A 581 12.85 17.75 0.69
C THR A 581 12.96 17.75 -0.83
N HIS A 582 13.44 18.85 -1.40
CA HIS A 582 13.69 18.97 -2.85
C HIS A 582 14.53 17.82 -3.42
N SER A 583 15.35 17.14 -2.59
CA SER A 583 16.21 16.03 -3.00
C SER A 583 16.05 14.77 -2.16
N GLY A 584 15.04 14.71 -1.29
CA GLY A 584 14.94 13.67 -0.28
C GLY A 584 16.08 13.68 0.74
N THR A 585 16.04 12.68 1.61
CA THR A 585 16.97 12.48 2.72
C THR A 585 17.59 11.09 2.59
N ASP A 586 18.92 11.01 2.54
CA ASP A 586 19.65 9.75 2.59
C ASP A 586 19.54 9.12 3.99
N VAL A 587 18.93 7.95 4.04
CA VAL A 587 18.88 7.05 5.18
C VAL A 587 19.53 5.74 4.76
N LYS A 588 20.83 5.59 5.07
CA LYS A 588 21.60 4.36 4.84
C LYS A 588 21.53 3.90 3.38
N ALA A 589 21.90 4.82 2.48
CA ALA A 589 21.98 4.67 1.02
C ALA A 589 20.63 4.49 0.30
N LEU A 590 19.52 4.78 0.99
CA LEU A 590 18.20 4.94 0.40
C LEU A 590 17.71 6.36 0.66
N THR A 591 17.26 7.04 -0.38
CA THR A 591 16.73 8.40 -0.29
C THR A 591 15.22 8.33 -0.13
N TYR A 592 14.68 9.00 0.90
CA TYR A 592 13.24 9.08 1.19
C TYR A 592 12.74 10.53 1.18
N GLY A 593 11.45 10.72 0.87
CA GLY A 593 10.80 12.03 0.84
C GLY A 593 11.35 12.94 -0.24
N ASN A 594 11.81 12.35 -1.34
CA ASN A 594 12.30 13.08 -2.49
C ASN A 594 11.14 13.67 -3.30
N LEU A 595 11.17 14.99 -3.49
CA LEU A 595 10.24 15.71 -4.36
C LEU A 595 10.74 15.82 -5.81
N GLY A 596 12.02 15.50 -6.06
CA GLY A 596 12.63 15.56 -7.39
C GLY A 596 12.31 14.34 -8.27
N THR A 597 13.01 14.25 -9.41
CA THR A 597 12.83 13.14 -10.35
C THR A 597 13.07 11.78 -9.69
N GLY A 598 12.42 10.73 -10.18
CA GLY A 598 12.51 9.33 -9.70
C GLY A 598 11.79 9.03 -8.38
N GLY A 599 10.86 9.89 -7.96
CA GLY A 599 9.84 9.61 -6.94
C GLY A 599 10.28 9.65 -5.49
N LEU A 600 9.34 9.30 -4.61
CA LEU A 600 9.42 9.46 -3.15
C LEU A 600 10.53 8.65 -2.47
N SER A 601 10.92 7.52 -3.07
CA SER A 601 11.94 6.62 -2.56
C SER A 601 12.84 6.16 -3.70
N LYS A 602 14.16 6.11 -3.47
CA LYS A 602 15.16 5.60 -4.45
C LYS A 602 16.46 5.17 -3.80
N ALA A 603 17.33 4.46 -4.53
CA ALA A 603 18.70 4.28 -4.08
C ALA A 603 19.45 5.61 -4.19
N THR A 604 20.25 5.95 -3.18
CA THR A 604 20.87 7.29 -3.10
C THR A 604 21.86 7.53 -4.24
N PHE A 605 22.55 6.50 -4.74
CA PHE A 605 23.46 6.65 -5.87
C PHE A 605 22.76 7.06 -7.17
N GLU A 606 21.46 6.77 -7.34
CA GLU A 606 20.69 7.18 -8.53
C GLU A 606 20.58 8.71 -8.63
N GLN A 607 20.87 9.46 -7.55
CA GLN A 607 20.95 10.92 -7.59
C GLN A 607 22.21 11.44 -8.29
N SER A 608 23.19 10.58 -8.53
CA SER A 608 24.42 10.92 -9.25
C SER A 608 24.36 10.63 -10.75
N TYR A 609 23.24 10.09 -11.22
CA TYR A 609 23.00 9.80 -12.62
C TYR A 609 23.07 11.06 -13.49
N LYS A 610 23.49 10.87 -14.73
CA LYS A 610 23.71 11.87 -15.77
C LYS A 610 22.76 11.60 -16.94
N GLU A 611 22.84 12.45 -17.97
CA GLU A 611 21.98 12.37 -19.17
C GLU A 611 22.03 11.01 -19.89
N GLY A 612 23.13 10.27 -19.80
CA GLY A 612 23.27 8.95 -20.41
C GLY A 612 23.05 7.76 -19.47
N ASP A 613 22.75 8.02 -18.19
CA ASP A 613 22.51 6.96 -17.20
C ASP A 613 21.02 6.55 -17.19
N PRO A 614 20.70 5.32 -16.75
CA PRO A 614 19.32 4.82 -16.63
C PRO A 614 18.43 5.80 -15.84
N GLY A 615 17.30 6.21 -16.41
CA GLY A 615 16.37 7.16 -15.74
C GLY A 615 16.80 8.63 -15.76
N GLY A 616 17.93 8.97 -16.38
CA GLY A 616 18.37 10.35 -16.62
C GLY A 616 18.92 11.07 -15.39
N PRO A 617 19.30 12.36 -15.53
CA PRO A 617 19.93 13.11 -14.47
C PRO A 617 18.91 13.45 -13.38
N PHE A 618 19.38 13.42 -12.14
CA PHE A 618 18.55 13.85 -11.03
C PHE A 618 18.27 15.36 -11.07
N VAL A 619 16.98 15.73 -11.01
CA VAL A 619 16.53 17.12 -10.96
C VAL A 619 15.84 17.33 -9.61
N PRO A 620 16.33 18.25 -8.76
CA PRO A 620 15.65 18.59 -7.52
C PRO A 620 14.22 19.08 -7.73
N GLY A 621 13.30 18.62 -6.89
CA GLY A 621 11.88 18.98 -6.90
C GLY A 621 11.63 20.32 -6.22
N PHE A 622 12.20 21.38 -6.78
CA PHE A 622 11.72 22.73 -6.48
C PHE A 622 10.56 23.06 -7.40
N GLY A 623 9.46 23.53 -6.83
CA GLY A 623 8.21 23.66 -7.57
C GLY A 623 7.01 23.48 -6.66
N THR A 624 5.83 23.49 -7.27
CA THR A 624 4.56 23.25 -6.59
C THR A 624 4.18 21.79 -6.77
N HIS A 625 4.00 21.11 -5.64
CA HIS A 625 3.58 19.72 -5.56
C HIS A 625 2.17 19.60 -5.00
N ILE A 626 1.40 18.65 -5.53
CA ILE A 626 0.13 18.21 -4.96
C ILE A 626 0.41 17.00 -4.09
N VAL A 627 -0.03 17.05 -2.83
CA VAL A 627 0.03 15.90 -1.92
C VAL A 627 -1.39 15.50 -1.60
N GLU A 628 -1.75 14.28 -2.01
CA GLU A 628 -3.00 13.64 -1.65
C GLU A 628 -2.73 12.64 -0.53
N HIS A 629 -3.67 12.50 0.41
CA HIS A 629 -3.54 11.58 1.53
C HIS A 629 -4.91 11.00 1.90
N ARG A 630 -4.88 9.75 2.37
CA ARG A 630 -6.07 8.98 2.75
C ARG A 630 -5.72 7.94 3.82
N ALA A 631 -6.73 7.20 4.28
CA ALA A 631 -6.55 6.09 5.19
C ALA A 631 -7.29 4.84 4.69
N ILE A 632 -6.86 3.68 5.19
CA ILE A 632 -7.51 2.38 5.02
C ILE A 632 -7.70 1.78 6.42
N ASP A 633 -8.91 1.38 6.77
CA ASP A 633 -9.22 0.80 8.08
C ASP A 633 -8.87 -0.70 8.13
N ALA A 634 -9.02 -1.31 9.32
CA ALA A 634 -8.70 -2.72 9.53
C ALA A 634 -9.66 -3.70 8.81
N THR A 635 -10.85 -3.23 8.45
CA THR A 635 -11.82 -3.96 7.62
C THR A 635 -11.45 -3.84 6.14
N GLY A 636 -10.66 -2.86 5.74
CA GLY A 636 -10.19 -2.62 4.38
C GLY A 636 -11.05 -1.64 3.60
N ASN A 637 -11.88 -0.81 4.24
CA ASN A 637 -12.52 0.30 3.53
C ASN A 637 -11.47 1.38 3.23
N ILE A 638 -11.53 1.94 2.03
CA ILE A 638 -10.62 3.00 1.59
C ILE A 638 -11.32 4.34 1.78
N GLY A 639 -10.74 5.20 2.60
CA GLY A 639 -11.23 6.55 2.85
C GLY A 639 -11.10 7.45 1.63
N ASN A 640 -11.97 8.46 1.55
CA ASN A 640 -11.82 9.52 0.55
C ASN A 640 -10.48 10.25 0.76
N ALA A 641 -9.80 10.57 -0.35
CA ALA A 641 -8.59 11.36 -0.31
C ALA A 641 -8.90 12.84 -0.03
N ASP A 642 -8.06 13.47 0.78
CA ASP A 642 -7.96 14.93 0.89
C ASP A 642 -6.60 15.37 0.33
N GLN A 643 -6.45 16.65 0.00
CA GLN A 643 -5.26 17.14 -0.69
C GLN A 643 -4.83 18.54 -0.22
N PHE A 644 -3.54 18.82 -0.40
CA PHE A 644 -2.97 20.16 -0.29
C PHE A 644 -1.87 20.36 -1.32
N LYS A 645 -1.47 21.61 -1.51
CA LYS A 645 -0.34 22.01 -2.35
C LYS A 645 0.82 22.49 -1.48
N ALA A 646 2.03 22.13 -1.87
CA ALA A 646 3.27 22.63 -1.27
C ALA A 646 4.19 23.19 -2.36
N THR A 647 4.45 24.49 -2.34
CA THR A 647 5.51 25.09 -3.15
C THR A 647 6.81 25.06 -2.38
N VAL A 648 7.80 24.32 -2.89
CA VAL A 648 9.14 24.25 -2.31
C VAL A 648 10.08 25.11 -3.13
N LEU A 649 10.58 26.18 -2.49
CA LEU A 649 11.46 27.16 -3.10
C LEU A 649 12.92 26.91 -2.72
N PRO A 650 13.88 27.18 -3.62
CA PRO A 650 15.28 27.24 -3.26
C PRO A 650 15.56 28.50 -2.45
N GLY A 651 16.22 28.35 -1.31
CA GLY A 651 16.56 29.49 -0.47
C GLY A 651 16.60 29.15 1.01
N ASN A 652 16.86 30.15 1.82
CA ASN A 652 16.76 30.05 3.27
C ASN A 652 16.40 31.43 3.82
N THR A 653 15.77 31.44 4.98
CA THR A 653 15.54 32.67 5.75
C THR A 653 16.79 32.95 6.58
N PRO A 654 17.45 34.12 6.45
CA PRO A 654 18.57 34.46 7.32
C PRO A 654 18.09 34.83 8.73
N ASP A 655 19.00 34.71 9.70
CA ASP A 655 18.76 35.18 11.06
C ASP A 655 18.61 36.70 11.11
N CYS A 656 17.61 37.16 11.85
CA CYS A 656 17.33 38.57 12.03
C CYS A 656 18.36 39.20 12.99
N THR A 657 19.06 40.26 12.56
CA THR A 657 19.85 41.09 13.47
C THR A 657 18.98 42.12 14.20
N THR A 658 17.87 42.51 13.57
CA THR A 658 16.88 43.45 14.12
C THR A 658 15.49 42.92 13.80
N THR A 659 14.59 42.87 14.78
CA THR A 659 13.19 42.51 14.55
C THR A 659 12.28 43.67 14.92
N VAL A 660 11.30 43.92 14.07
CA VAL A 660 10.33 44.99 14.20
C VAL A 660 8.93 44.38 14.08
N THR A 661 8.10 44.62 15.08
CA THR A 661 6.72 44.12 15.16
C THR A 661 5.75 45.26 15.44
N GLY A 662 4.45 44.99 15.23
CA GLY A 662 3.38 45.95 15.54
C GLY A 662 3.47 47.25 14.72
N ASN A 663 2.97 48.35 15.28
CA ASN A 663 2.89 49.63 14.55
C ASN A 663 4.23 50.36 14.52
N GLN A 664 4.69 50.70 13.31
CA GLN A 664 5.82 51.58 13.07
C GLN A 664 5.32 52.87 12.45
N ASN A 665 5.39 53.97 13.19
CA ASN A 665 4.96 55.27 12.71
C ASN A 665 6.05 55.90 11.82
N GLY A 666 5.68 56.31 10.61
CA GLY A 666 6.62 56.86 9.63
C GLY A 666 7.32 55.79 8.79
N GLY A 667 8.25 56.24 7.96
CA GLY A 667 9.05 55.36 7.11
C GLY A 667 10.18 54.66 7.87
N LEU A 668 10.63 53.52 7.34
CA LEU A 668 11.72 52.73 7.90
C LEU A 668 12.93 52.75 6.96
N VAL A 669 14.13 52.98 7.50
CA VAL A 669 15.39 52.91 6.74
C VAL A 669 16.27 51.82 7.32
N VAL A 670 16.52 50.78 6.52
CA VAL A 670 17.37 49.65 6.89
C VAL A 670 18.78 49.91 6.35
N THR A 671 19.73 50.15 7.25
CA THR A 671 21.08 50.63 6.89
C THR A 671 22.17 49.57 6.94
N LYS A 672 21.97 48.48 7.70
CA LYS A 672 22.92 47.36 7.83
C LYS A 672 22.23 46.13 8.42
N GLY A 673 22.87 44.97 8.31
CA GLY A 673 22.38 43.72 8.89
C GLY A 673 21.10 43.22 8.24
N VAL A 674 20.40 42.32 8.91
CA VAL A 674 19.13 41.74 8.48
C VAL A 674 18.02 42.31 9.36
N THR A 675 17.19 43.18 8.80
CA THR A 675 15.99 43.66 9.49
C THR A 675 14.81 42.78 9.11
N CYS A 676 14.15 42.20 10.11
CA CYS A 676 12.94 41.44 9.94
C CYS A 676 11.72 42.24 10.40
N LEU A 677 10.73 42.37 9.53
CA LEU A 677 9.40 42.85 9.89
C LEU A 677 8.48 41.63 10.09
N LYS A 678 7.84 41.52 11.26
CA LYS A 678 6.92 40.42 11.56
C LYS A 678 5.64 40.98 12.16
N ASP A 679 4.49 40.67 11.57
CA ASP A 679 3.18 41.18 12.01
C ASP A 679 3.20 42.70 12.25
N ALA A 680 3.88 43.43 11.34
CA ALA A 680 4.18 44.84 11.47
C ALA A 680 3.34 45.68 10.51
N VAL A 681 3.02 46.91 10.92
CA VAL A 681 2.37 47.92 10.08
C VAL A 681 3.28 49.14 10.00
N VAL A 682 3.93 49.34 8.87
CA VAL A 682 4.77 50.51 8.60
C VAL A 682 3.91 51.59 7.97
N ARG A 683 3.69 52.71 8.69
CA ARG A 683 2.92 53.87 8.23
C ARG A 683 3.79 54.83 7.41
N GLY A 684 4.40 54.30 6.37
CA GLY A 684 5.33 54.99 5.48
C GLY A 684 6.04 54.01 4.54
N GLY A 685 6.99 54.52 3.75
CA GLY A 685 7.82 53.67 2.89
C GLY A 685 8.97 52.98 3.63
N VAL A 686 9.48 51.89 3.07
CA VAL A 686 10.67 51.20 3.55
C VAL A 686 11.81 51.41 2.56
N THR A 687 12.99 51.83 3.03
CA THR A 687 14.19 51.98 2.21
C THR A 687 15.31 51.08 2.72
N VAL A 688 15.84 50.20 1.88
CA VAL A 688 16.98 49.33 2.20
C VAL A 688 18.23 49.88 1.53
N LYS A 689 19.27 50.14 2.32
CA LYS A 689 20.55 50.67 1.86
C LYS A 689 21.52 49.55 1.45
N ASP A 690 22.59 49.98 0.80
CA ASP A 690 23.69 49.14 0.31
C ASP A 690 24.17 48.14 1.37
N GLY A 691 24.26 46.86 0.98
CA GLY A 691 24.71 45.75 1.82
C GLY A 691 23.74 45.30 2.92
N ALA A 692 22.63 46.00 3.16
CA ALA A 692 21.63 45.61 4.15
C ALA A 692 20.61 44.61 3.58
N SER A 693 19.93 43.87 4.45
CA SER A 693 18.92 42.88 4.10
C SER A 693 17.59 43.16 4.78
N LEU A 694 16.49 42.83 4.09
CA LEU A 694 15.13 42.96 4.60
C LEU A 694 14.38 41.64 4.42
N VAL A 695 13.78 41.14 5.50
CA VAL A 695 12.87 39.99 5.48
C VAL A 695 11.54 40.43 6.08
N ILE A 696 10.41 40.10 5.46
CA ILE A 696 9.10 40.55 5.90
C ILE A 696 8.14 39.36 5.95
N PHE A 697 7.42 39.22 7.06
CA PHE A 697 6.37 38.23 7.25
C PHE A 697 5.08 38.92 7.69
N ASN A 698 3.96 38.58 7.05
CA ASN A 698 2.60 38.93 7.48
C ASN A 698 2.43 40.40 7.86
N SER A 699 3.02 41.31 7.08
CA SER A 699 3.11 42.74 7.44
C SER A 699 2.45 43.61 6.38
N THR A 700 2.24 44.89 6.72
CA THR A 700 1.73 45.91 5.79
C THR A 700 2.68 47.09 5.72
N ILE A 701 3.04 47.50 4.50
CA ILE A 701 3.77 48.73 4.22
C ILE A 701 2.81 49.72 3.56
N ASN A 702 2.39 50.75 4.29
CA ASN A 702 1.54 51.85 3.81
C ASN A 702 2.36 52.92 3.06
N GLY A 703 3.20 52.45 2.14
CA GLY A 703 4.15 53.22 1.35
C GLY A 703 4.87 52.31 0.35
N GLY A 704 5.85 52.84 -0.36
CA GLY A 704 6.67 52.06 -1.30
C GLY A 704 7.81 51.31 -0.61
N LEU A 705 8.30 50.25 -1.24
CA LEU A 705 9.54 49.56 -0.86
C LEU A 705 10.64 49.90 -1.87
N LYS A 706 11.72 50.54 -1.42
CA LYS A 706 12.87 50.87 -2.25
C LYS A 706 14.12 50.19 -1.75
N ALA A 707 14.77 49.39 -2.59
CA ALA A 707 16.05 48.76 -2.28
C ALA A 707 17.02 48.99 -3.44
N ASP A 708 18.23 49.45 -3.12
CA ASP A 708 19.31 49.58 -4.10
C ASP A 708 20.59 49.04 -3.50
N LYS A 709 21.20 48.06 -4.17
CA LYS A 709 22.39 47.33 -3.69
C LYS A 709 22.19 46.63 -2.34
N ALA A 710 20.95 46.34 -1.98
CA ALA A 710 20.68 45.52 -0.81
C ALA A 710 21.31 44.14 -0.99
N ASN A 711 21.75 43.52 0.11
CA ASN A 711 22.28 42.17 0.02
C ASN A 711 21.18 41.18 -0.38
N LEU A 712 20.01 41.25 0.28
CA LEU A 712 18.87 40.34 0.06
C LEU A 712 17.55 41.07 0.39
N ILE A 713 16.47 40.72 -0.33
CA ILE A 713 15.09 41.13 0.00
C ILE A 713 14.15 39.91 -0.06
N GLN A 714 13.44 39.62 1.03
CA GLN A 714 12.47 38.52 1.14
C GLN A 714 11.14 39.03 1.70
N LEU A 715 10.01 38.74 1.03
CA LEU A 715 8.68 39.14 1.48
C LEU A 715 7.72 37.93 1.43
N PHE A 716 7.00 37.71 2.52
CA PHE A 716 6.03 36.63 2.68
C PHE A 716 4.73 37.16 3.26
N GLY A 717 3.59 36.90 2.61
CA GLY A 717 2.27 37.28 3.14
C GLY A 717 2.07 38.79 3.35
N THR A 718 2.80 39.63 2.62
CA THR A 718 2.93 41.07 2.91
C THR A 718 2.15 41.92 1.92
N THR A 719 1.47 42.95 2.42
CA THR A 719 0.84 43.97 1.58
C THR A 719 1.72 45.21 1.45
N VAL A 720 2.02 45.62 0.22
CA VAL A 720 2.76 46.86 -0.08
C VAL A 720 1.88 47.79 -0.90
N ASN A 721 1.51 48.92 -0.29
CA ASN A 721 0.51 49.83 -0.86
C ASN A 721 1.10 50.86 -1.85
N GLY A 722 2.39 51.18 -1.72
CA GLY A 722 3.08 52.08 -2.65
C GLY A 722 3.89 51.33 -3.71
N LYS A 723 4.47 52.09 -4.64
CA LYS A 723 5.34 51.56 -5.69
C LYS A 723 6.59 50.91 -5.09
N SER A 724 6.95 49.73 -5.58
CA SER A 724 8.15 49.00 -5.16
C SER A 724 9.22 48.98 -6.24
N GLU A 725 10.46 49.32 -5.88
CA GLU A 725 11.63 49.36 -6.76
C GLU A 725 12.78 48.62 -6.08
N ILE A 726 13.15 47.46 -6.63
CA ILE A 726 14.23 46.61 -6.12
C ILE A 726 15.30 46.53 -7.20
N THR A 727 16.46 47.11 -6.91
CA THR A 727 17.55 47.22 -7.88
C THR A 727 18.88 46.72 -7.35
N ARG A 728 19.64 46.03 -8.20
CA ARG A 728 21.06 45.70 -7.94
C ARG A 728 21.32 44.87 -6.69
N THR A 729 20.36 44.01 -6.30
CA THR A 729 20.56 43.15 -5.14
C THR A 729 21.73 42.19 -5.36
N ALA A 730 22.49 41.91 -4.31
CA ALA A 730 23.71 41.11 -4.40
C ALA A 730 23.45 39.59 -4.39
N SER A 731 22.40 39.13 -3.68
CA SER A 731 22.14 37.71 -3.47
C SER A 731 20.72 37.27 -3.83
N ASN A 732 19.68 37.63 -3.07
CA ASN A 732 18.36 36.98 -3.17
C ASN A 732 17.21 37.99 -3.25
N VAL A 733 16.26 37.72 -4.16
CA VAL A 733 14.94 38.35 -4.19
C VAL A 733 13.88 37.25 -4.21
N THR A 734 13.14 37.10 -3.11
CA THR A 734 12.10 36.07 -2.99
C THR A 734 10.81 36.63 -2.42
N PHE A 735 9.77 36.72 -3.23
CA PHE A 735 8.46 37.21 -2.83
C PHE A 735 7.44 36.09 -3.01
N ALA A 736 6.80 35.67 -1.92
CA ALA A 736 5.69 34.73 -1.98
C ALA A 736 4.43 35.22 -1.25
N GLY A 737 3.26 35.02 -1.86
CA GLY A 737 1.97 35.34 -1.24
C GLY A 737 1.77 36.81 -0.88
N ASN A 738 2.41 37.73 -1.59
CA ASN A 738 2.33 39.18 -1.29
C ASN A 738 1.29 39.88 -2.14
N THR A 739 0.81 41.02 -1.67
CA THR A 739 -0.04 41.94 -2.44
C THR A 739 0.70 43.24 -2.73
N PHE A 740 0.92 43.56 -4.01
CA PHE A 740 1.54 44.80 -4.47
C PHE A 740 0.51 45.70 -5.17
N ASN A 741 0.08 46.76 -4.48
CA ASN A 741 -0.93 47.69 -5.01
C ASN A 741 -0.34 48.81 -5.88
N GLY A 742 0.90 49.25 -5.60
CA GLY A 742 1.54 50.36 -6.32
C GLY A 742 2.42 49.97 -7.51
N GLY A 743 2.46 48.69 -7.87
CA GLY A 743 3.35 48.12 -8.91
C GLY A 743 4.73 47.72 -8.36
N LEU A 744 5.42 46.88 -9.13
CA LEU A 744 6.70 46.27 -8.76
C LEU A 744 7.69 46.37 -9.92
N THR A 745 8.89 46.88 -9.64
CA THR A 745 10.02 46.92 -10.58
C THR A 745 11.20 46.15 -10.01
N LEU A 746 11.69 45.17 -10.76
CA LEU A 746 12.89 44.39 -10.47
C LEU A 746 13.93 44.65 -11.56
N THR A 747 15.02 45.36 -11.24
CA THR A 747 16.05 45.68 -12.23
C THR A 747 17.45 45.29 -11.77
N ASP A 748 18.22 44.61 -12.62
CA ASP A 748 19.63 44.28 -12.36
C ASP A 748 19.83 43.49 -11.05
N ASN A 749 18.85 42.67 -10.65
CA ASN A 749 18.95 41.88 -9.43
C ASN A 749 19.71 40.58 -9.69
N ASN A 750 20.66 40.29 -8.81
CA ASN A 750 21.31 39.00 -8.77
C ASN A 750 20.48 38.01 -7.95
N GLN A 751 20.40 36.77 -8.42
CA GLN A 751 19.82 35.65 -7.69
C GLN A 751 20.90 34.56 -7.56
N VAL A 752 21.37 34.35 -6.34
CA VAL A 752 22.36 33.31 -6.01
C VAL A 752 21.59 32.11 -5.48
N SER A 753 21.63 31.01 -6.22
CA SER A 753 21.00 29.79 -5.74
C SER A 753 21.62 29.35 -4.41
N ALA A 754 20.79 29.24 -3.37
CA ALA A 754 21.17 28.57 -2.13
C ALA A 754 21.40 27.07 -2.34
N ASN A 755 20.93 26.52 -3.46
CA ASN A 755 21.04 25.11 -3.81
C ASN A 755 21.83 24.91 -5.12
N LYS A 756 23.06 24.42 -5.00
CA LYS A 756 23.94 24.19 -6.17
C LYS A 756 23.41 23.13 -7.16
N GLN A 757 22.54 22.22 -6.73
CA GLN A 757 21.99 21.16 -7.58
C GLN A 757 20.81 21.63 -8.44
N PHE A 758 20.06 22.67 -8.01
CA PHE A 758 18.97 23.21 -8.83
C PHE A 758 19.46 24.04 -10.03
N GLY A 759 20.68 24.55 -9.95
CA GLY A 759 21.23 25.48 -10.94
C GLY A 759 20.83 26.94 -10.69
N SER A 760 21.13 27.79 -11.67
CA SER A 760 20.82 29.22 -11.60
C SER A 760 19.36 29.48 -11.97
N TYR A 761 18.70 30.39 -11.25
CA TYR A 761 17.36 30.89 -11.53
C TYR A 761 17.31 32.40 -11.23
N GLY A 762 16.31 33.11 -11.75
CA GLY A 762 16.16 34.56 -11.50
C GLY A 762 15.39 34.85 -10.21
N PRO A 763 15.05 36.12 -9.93
CA PRO A 763 14.20 36.48 -8.80
C PRO A 763 12.94 35.59 -8.69
N ILE A 764 12.52 35.27 -7.47
CA ILE A 764 11.35 34.42 -7.23
C ILE A 764 10.13 35.30 -6.96
N LEU A 765 9.07 35.12 -7.74
CA LEU A 765 7.74 35.68 -7.50
C LEU A 765 6.72 34.54 -7.50
N SER A 766 6.34 33.99 -6.34
CA SER A 766 5.43 32.84 -6.23
C SER A 766 4.10 33.21 -5.56
N GLY A 767 2.98 33.07 -6.26
CA GLY A 767 1.65 33.24 -5.67
C GLY A 767 1.34 34.67 -5.20
N ASN A 768 1.94 35.70 -5.82
CA ASN A 768 1.68 37.09 -5.44
C ASN A 768 0.48 37.67 -6.20
N SER A 769 -0.21 38.64 -5.61
CA SER A 769 -1.18 39.51 -6.28
C SER A 769 -0.52 40.86 -6.61
N ILE A 770 -0.48 41.22 -7.90
CA ILE A 770 0.18 42.43 -8.38
C ILE A 770 -0.83 43.25 -9.18
N ASN A 771 -1.36 44.29 -8.53
CA ASN A 771 -2.44 45.12 -9.08
C ASN A 771 -1.89 46.28 -9.94
N GLY A 772 -0.64 46.68 -9.70
CA GLY A 772 0.07 47.66 -10.51
C GLY A 772 0.92 47.04 -11.63
N LYS A 773 1.64 47.89 -12.38
CA LYS A 773 2.59 47.43 -13.42
C LYS A 773 3.69 46.54 -12.81
N LEU A 774 4.00 45.42 -13.45
CA LEU A 774 5.17 44.58 -13.17
C LEU A 774 6.22 44.76 -14.28
N GLN A 775 7.42 45.18 -13.90
CA GLN A 775 8.53 45.41 -14.83
C GLN A 775 9.79 44.72 -14.34
N CYS A 776 10.36 43.86 -15.19
CA CYS A 776 11.61 43.16 -14.89
C CYS A 776 12.61 43.37 -16.01
N SER A 777 13.81 43.88 -15.71
CA SER A 777 14.87 44.07 -16.71
C SER A 777 16.24 43.75 -16.13
N ASP A 778 17.12 43.20 -16.96
CA ASP A 778 18.54 43.01 -16.63
C ASP A 778 18.83 42.18 -15.36
N ASN A 779 17.84 41.48 -14.80
CA ASN A 779 18.07 40.56 -13.69
C ASN A 779 18.92 39.38 -14.20
N SER A 780 19.70 38.80 -13.29
CA SER A 780 20.61 37.68 -13.55
C SER A 780 20.02 36.58 -14.45
N LEU A 781 18.74 36.23 -14.23
CA LEU A 781 17.95 35.33 -15.06
C LEU A 781 16.47 35.73 -15.05
N THR A 782 15.66 35.06 -15.89
CA THR A 782 14.20 35.21 -15.93
C THR A 782 13.57 34.93 -14.57
N VAL A 783 12.59 35.75 -14.20
CA VAL A 783 11.82 35.58 -12.96
C VAL A 783 11.01 34.29 -13.02
N ASN A 784 10.88 33.58 -11.90
CA ASN A 784 10.23 32.27 -11.82
C ASN A 784 9.20 32.24 -10.66
N ASP A 785 8.08 31.53 -10.87
CA ASP A 785 7.00 31.38 -9.90
C ASP A 785 6.94 30.01 -9.23
N PHE A 786 7.77 29.06 -9.68
CA PHE A 786 7.85 27.68 -9.18
C PHE A 786 6.48 26.98 -9.18
N GLY A 787 5.65 27.27 -10.19
CA GLY A 787 4.33 26.66 -10.35
C GLY A 787 3.25 27.19 -9.41
N ALA A 788 3.55 28.21 -8.61
CA ALA A 788 2.57 28.97 -7.85
C ALA A 788 2.28 30.29 -8.60
N PRO A 789 1.25 30.32 -9.46
CA PRO A 789 1.05 31.43 -10.39
C PRO A 789 0.75 32.74 -9.66
N ASN A 790 1.27 33.85 -10.20
CA ASN A 790 0.95 35.18 -9.70
C ASN A 790 -0.37 35.68 -10.32
N LYS A 791 -1.20 36.37 -9.53
CA LYS A 791 -2.36 37.10 -10.05
C LYS A 791 -1.94 38.51 -10.45
N ILE A 792 -1.84 38.79 -11.74
CA ILE A 792 -1.38 40.08 -12.27
C ILE A 792 -2.53 40.81 -12.96
N GLU A 793 -2.91 41.99 -12.45
CA GLU A 793 -3.94 42.84 -13.06
C GLU A 793 -3.33 44.00 -13.88
N GLY A 794 -2.07 44.35 -13.62
CA GLY A 794 -1.34 45.40 -14.35
C GLY A 794 -0.60 44.90 -15.60
N SER A 795 0.09 45.82 -16.29
CA SER A 795 0.90 45.45 -17.46
C SER A 795 2.22 44.77 -17.09
N LEU A 796 2.61 43.77 -17.88
CA LEU A 796 3.84 42.98 -17.76
C LEU A 796 4.86 43.41 -18.81
N THR A 797 6.11 43.67 -18.40
CA THR A 797 7.16 44.12 -19.33
C THR A 797 8.54 43.53 -19.00
N GLY A 798 9.29 43.15 -20.05
CA GLY A 798 10.65 42.63 -19.94
C GLY A 798 10.69 41.15 -19.52
N GLN A 799 11.59 40.78 -18.61
CA GLN A 799 11.87 39.41 -18.16
C GLN A 799 10.72 38.74 -17.38
N CYS A 800 9.66 39.47 -17.01
CA CYS A 800 8.47 38.92 -16.33
C CYS A 800 7.30 38.60 -17.28
N LYS A 801 7.47 38.74 -18.60
CA LYS A 801 6.39 38.49 -19.57
C LYS A 801 5.86 37.05 -19.59
N GLY A 802 6.62 36.09 -19.05
CA GLY A 802 6.24 34.68 -18.99
C GLY A 802 5.66 34.21 -17.66
N LEU A 803 5.37 35.14 -16.73
CA LEU A 803 4.76 34.86 -15.43
C LEU A 803 3.23 34.83 -15.48
#